data_AF-A0AAD9ZXA2-F1
#
_entry.id   AF-A0AAD9ZXA2-F1
#
_cell.length_a   1.000
_cell.length_b   1.000
_cell.length_c   1.000
_cell.angle_alpha   90.00
_cell.angle_beta   90.00
_cell.angle_gamma   90.00
#
_symmetry.space_group_name_H-M   'P 1'
#
loop_
_entity.id
_entity.type
_entity.pdbx_description
1 polymer ?
#
loop_
_entity_poly.entity_id
_entity_poly.type
_entity_poly.pdbx_seq_one_letter_code
_entity_poly.pdbx_strand_id
1 'polypeptide(L)'
;MARTSETVHESSLTLANNDETVYVAVEKDIDKSKMTLTWALNNFIGKKFCILHVHQLAKVIALIGGNFPESRLEEHEVRTIRELDTKMMEKILDEYILMCEQAGVYAEKLHIEMEDIGEGIVELVYQHSIKKLVIGAAADKHYSGGMKNIKSKKAMYVLDHVPLSCQIWFICRAHLIRSAKGGLEGADDEDRYASLQSISFSEMGGSHPSTSGSGSSNLRCDESESELEVSELPQFLELVHLPSSQELEGSSDDQLLDQLQQAQEEAGKWRREAFEEANRREKAEKTVIDATRKVRALEGSYIEELKRRKEIEELFAQEKENFENMKMQWDEERLIAMDQRVLLESQVSDYEYRMTELDGKRQSAVELSQAYEKECDKFRLERDNAFDVTNDLLTKQSEASSSSSIINTQQFFSVFSLSVIHEATSSFDPSLEIWEHGYGTMYKGLLRHTPVAIKILNPRGDTSVFQEEVEVLSKFRHPNLITLIGVCPEEFALIYEYLPNGCLRDRLSCRDNTPPLSWQTRICIATELCSALIFLHSSNPHSIVHGDLKAENIFLDAGFVSKLSGFGISNHPEFLQTGELSPNSDIYSFGIIILQLLTGRPRANIEAEMPEMLDMGNLNDLLDSSAGDWPFVQAKQVAHLALRCCDSDPSNRPDLVSEVWRVLKPLRASCGRASSSFRMDSEEDSQPPTYFICPILQEVMQDPVVAADGYTYEAEALRGWLEGGHDTSPMTNLQLPHNDLLPNRSLRSAIQEWLQHPS
;
A
#
# COMPACT_ATOMS: atom_id res chain seq x y z
N MET A 1 47.75 -23.36 17.21
CA MET A 1 46.30 -23.08 17.21
C MET A 1 45.87 -22.66 18.62
N ALA A 2 44.78 -21.90 18.73
CA ALA A 2 44.17 -21.44 20.00
C ALA A 2 45.03 -20.54 20.91
N ARG A 3 45.37 -19.34 20.42
CA ARG A 3 44.84 -18.11 21.02
C ARG A 3 43.79 -17.63 20.02
N THR A 4 42.49 -17.49 20.29
CA THR A 4 41.78 -16.87 21.43
C THR A 4 42.26 -15.45 21.75
N SER A 5 41.68 -14.52 20.99
CA SER A 5 41.27 -13.17 21.41
C SER A 5 39.98 -12.91 20.61
N GLU A 6 38.79 -13.18 21.15
CA GLU A 6 38.07 -12.33 22.11
C GLU A 6 37.95 -10.87 21.67
N THR A 7 36.77 -10.54 21.12
CA THR A 7 35.96 -9.34 21.38
C THR A 7 34.54 -9.72 20.90
N VAL A 8 33.72 -10.35 21.74
CA VAL A 8 32.84 -9.68 22.72
C VAL A 8 31.95 -8.63 22.05
N HIS A 9 30.73 -9.04 21.74
CA HIS A 9 29.55 -8.26 22.13
C HIS A 9 28.45 -9.23 22.59
N GLU A 10 28.40 -9.45 23.90
CA GLU A 10 27.18 -9.92 24.54
C GLU A 10 26.08 -8.87 24.31
N SER A 11 25.13 -9.16 23.42
CA SER A 11 23.77 -8.65 23.57
C SER A 11 23.14 -9.42 24.73
N SER A 12 23.39 -8.91 25.94
CA SER A 12 23.01 -9.52 27.21
C SER A 12 21.56 -9.99 27.20
N LEU A 13 21.33 -11.24 27.64
CA LEU A 13 20.01 -11.74 28.05
C LEU A 13 19.51 -10.91 29.24
N THR A 14 18.97 -9.72 28.96
CA THR A 14 18.14 -9.02 29.93
C THR A 14 16.89 -9.88 30.10
N LEU A 15 16.82 -10.60 31.23
CA LEU A 15 15.54 -10.93 31.84
C LEU A 15 14.83 -9.59 32.10
N ALA A 16 14.09 -9.13 31.11
CA ALA A 16 13.15 -8.04 31.28
C ALA A 16 12.22 -8.45 32.43
N ASN A 17 12.02 -7.54 33.38
CA ASN A 17 11.23 -7.83 34.56
C ASN A 17 9.76 -7.94 34.14
N ASN A 18 9.30 -9.13 33.74
CA ASN A 18 8.01 -9.38 33.08
C ASN A 18 6.76 -8.91 33.85
N ASP A 19 6.90 -8.49 35.10
CA ASP A 19 5.83 -7.79 35.83
C ASP A 19 5.63 -6.33 35.39
N GLU A 20 6.53 -5.75 34.60
CA GLU A 20 6.48 -4.33 34.18
C GLU A 20 6.00 -4.10 32.75
N THR A 21 6.02 -5.12 31.90
CA THR A 21 5.57 -5.04 30.50
C THR A 21 4.10 -5.45 30.37
N VAL A 22 3.36 -4.73 29.52
CA VAL A 22 1.98 -5.04 29.12
C VAL A 22 1.97 -5.40 27.65
N TYR A 23 1.55 -6.62 27.33
CA TYR A 23 1.48 -7.11 25.96
C TYR A 23 0.08 -6.83 25.40
N VAL A 24 0.01 -6.27 24.20
CA VAL A 24 -1.26 -5.93 23.52
C VAL A 24 -1.34 -6.70 22.21
N ALA A 25 -2.27 -7.64 22.12
CA ALA A 25 -2.51 -8.42 20.90
C ALA A 25 -3.25 -7.56 19.86
N VAL A 26 -2.65 -7.39 18.68
CA VAL A 26 -3.17 -6.54 17.59
C VAL A 26 -3.42 -7.32 16.29
N GLU A 27 -4.44 -6.90 15.55
CA GLU A 27 -4.80 -7.47 14.25
C GLU A 27 -4.18 -6.70 13.08
N LYS A 28 -4.21 -7.28 11.87
CA LYS A 28 -3.80 -6.63 10.60
C LYS A 28 -4.65 -5.37 10.27
N ASP A 29 -5.80 -5.24 10.92
CA ASP A 29 -6.73 -4.12 10.81
C ASP A 29 -6.52 -3.15 11.99
N ILE A 30 -5.95 -2.00 11.67
CA ILE A 30 -5.56 -0.96 12.64
C ILE A 30 -6.77 -0.34 13.32
N ASP A 31 -7.84 -0.04 12.58
CA ASP A 31 -9.05 0.60 13.14
C ASP A 31 -9.74 -0.30 14.19
N LYS A 32 -9.70 -1.62 14.02
CA LYS A 32 -10.21 -2.58 15.02
C LYS A 32 -9.37 -2.58 16.30
N SER A 33 -8.05 -2.54 16.18
CA SER A 33 -7.14 -2.71 17.33
C SER A 33 -6.82 -1.38 18.03
N LYS A 34 -6.93 -0.25 17.33
CA LYS A 34 -6.67 1.11 17.85
C LYS A 34 -7.41 1.39 19.16
N MET A 35 -8.70 1.04 19.24
CA MET A 35 -9.51 1.21 20.46
C MET A 35 -9.07 0.29 21.62
N THR A 36 -8.46 -0.87 21.32
CA THR A 36 -7.88 -1.78 22.33
C THR A 36 -6.55 -1.23 22.84
N LEU A 37 -5.69 -0.74 21.95
CA LEU A 37 -4.41 -0.13 22.28
C LEU A 37 -4.58 1.17 23.08
N THR A 38 -5.44 2.10 22.63
CA THR A 38 -5.77 3.33 23.36
C THR A 38 -6.30 3.04 24.76
N TRP A 39 -7.13 2.00 24.93
CA TRP A 39 -7.57 1.59 26.27
C TRP A 39 -6.40 1.11 27.13
N ALA A 40 -5.51 0.28 26.57
CA ALA A 40 -4.37 -0.25 27.30
C ALA A 40 -3.42 0.87 27.76
N LEU A 41 -3.06 1.79 26.86
CA LEU A 41 -2.22 2.97 27.15
C LEU A 41 -2.82 3.82 28.28
N ASN A 42 -4.13 4.08 28.24
CA ASN A 42 -4.83 4.87 29.27
C ASN A 42 -4.97 4.16 30.63
N ASN A 43 -4.92 2.82 30.68
CA ASN A 43 -5.13 2.05 31.93
C ASN A 43 -3.84 1.52 32.56
N PHE A 44 -2.73 1.46 31.82
CA PHE A 44 -1.42 1.00 32.31
C PHE A 44 -0.34 2.09 32.21
N ILE A 45 -0.67 3.28 32.73
CA ILE A 45 0.22 4.45 32.76
C ILE A 45 1.56 4.10 33.43
N GLY A 46 2.67 4.47 32.78
CA GLY A 46 4.02 4.26 33.31
C GLY A 46 4.51 2.81 33.26
N LYS A 47 3.89 1.95 32.44
CA LYS A 47 4.38 0.61 32.12
C LYS A 47 5.00 0.55 30.72
N LYS A 48 5.88 -0.44 30.51
CA LYS A 48 6.40 -0.74 29.17
C LYS A 48 5.35 -1.48 28.36
N PHE A 49 5.32 -1.29 27.05
CA PHE A 49 4.38 -1.98 26.18
C PHE A 49 5.11 -2.90 25.21
N CYS A 50 4.43 -3.97 24.81
CA CYS A 50 4.86 -4.81 23.71
C CYS A 50 3.66 -5.08 22.79
N ILE A 51 3.80 -4.74 21.51
CA ILE A 51 2.80 -4.99 20.49
C ILE A 51 2.99 -6.42 19.99
N LEU A 52 1.98 -7.26 20.23
CA LEU A 52 2.01 -8.69 19.95
C LEU A 52 1.16 -9.00 18.71
N HIS A 53 1.74 -9.67 17.72
CA HIS A 53 1.05 -10.01 16.48
C HIS A 53 1.32 -11.45 16.03
N VAL A 54 0.29 -12.13 15.53
CA VAL A 54 0.45 -13.42 14.85
C VAL A 54 0.29 -13.20 13.36
N HIS A 55 1.39 -13.35 12.63
CA HIS A 55 1.41 -13.22 11.18
C HIS A 55 0.87 -14.51 10.55
N GLN A 56 -0.41 -14.48 10.17
CA GLN A 56 -1.03 -15.55 9.42
C GLN A 56 -0.68 -15.38 7.93
N LEU A 57 0.30 -16.13 7.43
CA LEU A 57 0.67 -16.16 6.02
C LEU A 57 -0.55 -16.49 5.14
N ALA A 58 -0.70 -15.77 4.04
CA ALA A 58 -1.83 -15.92 3.14
C ALA A 58 -1.73 -17.23 2.33
N LYS A 59 -2.31 -18.32 2.85
CA LYS A 59 -2.49 -19.62 2.14
C LYS A 59 -3.15 -19.53 0.76
N VAL A 60 -3.80 -18.39 0.52
CA VAL A 60 -4.46 -18.00 -0.70
C VAL A 60 -4.09 -16.55 -0.96
N ILE A 61 -3.49 -16.28 -2.11
CA ILE A 61 -3.25 -14.90 -2.54
C ILE A 61 -4.58 -14.32 -3.00
N ALA A 62 -5.10 -13.39 -2.20
CA ALA A 62 -6.34 -12.68 -2.45
C ALA A 62 -6.15 -11.61 -3.54
N LEU A 63 -5.95 -12.06 -4.78
CA LEU A 63 -6.12 -11.24 -5.98
C LEU A 63 -7.62 -11.02 -6.24
N ILE A 64 -7.97 -9.83 -6.73
CA ILE A 64 -9.35 -9.46 -7.03
C ILE A 64 -9.85 -10.31 -8.21
N GLY A 65 -10.62 -11.36 -7.91
CA GLY A 65 -11.20 -12.27 -8.91
C GLY A 65 -11.29 -13.73 -8.47
N GLY A 66 -10.49 -14.18 -7.49
CA GLY A 66 -10.59 -15.56 -7.01
C GLY A 66 -9.48 -15.97 -6.05
N ASN A 67 -9.73 -17.08 -5.33
CA ASN A 67 -8.79 -17.67 -4.40
C ASN A 67 -7.77 -18.54 -5.14
N PHE A 68 -6.55 -18.05 -5.36
CA PHE A 68 -5.47 -18.83 -5.96
C PHE A 68 -4.70 -19.64 -4.89
N PRO A 69 -4.61 -20.98 -5.02
CA PRO A 69 -3.76 -21.79 -4.17
C PRO A 69 -2.28 -21.59 -4.53
N GLU A 70 -1.43 -21.49 -3.51
CA GLU A 70 0.02 -21.29 -3.61
C GLU A 70 0.74 -22.33 -4.51
N SER A 71 0.17 -23.54 -4.64
CA SER A 71 0.67 -24.64 -5.48
C SER A 71 0.65 -24.42 -6.99
N ARG A 72 0.25 -23.24 -7.48
CA ARG A 72 0.24 -22.86 -8.90
C ARG A 72 1.24 -21.77 -9.27
N LEU A 73 2.02 -21.27 -8.32
CA LEU A 73 2.98 -20.18 -8.53
C LEU A 73 4.40 -20.72 -8.58
N GLU A 74 5.29 -20.01 -9.26
CA GLU A 74 6.70 -20.32 -9.25
C GLU A 74 7.35 -19.94 -7.92
N GLU A 75 8.38 -20.67 -7.52
CA GLU A 75 9.05 -20.52 -6.21
C GLU A 75 9.60 -19.09 -5.99
N HIS A 76 9.94 -18.38 -7.08
CA HIS A 76 10.40 -17.00 -7.04
C HIS A 76 9.25 -15.99 -6.79
N GLU A 77 8.06 -16.25 -7.33
CA GLU A 77 6.85 -15.46 -7.07
C GLU A 77 6.41 -15.64 -5.61
N VAL A 78 6.39 -16.89 -5.12
CA VAL A 78 6.06 -17.21 -3.73
C VAL A 78 7.00 -16.50 -2.75
N ARG A 79 8.33 -16.49 -3.01
CA ARG A 79 9.29 -15.70 -2.22
C ARG A 79 8.95 -14.21 -2.23
N THR A 80 8.76 -13.63 -3.41
CA THR A 80 8.48 -12.19 -3.58
C THR A 80 7.20 -11.78 -2.86
N ILE A 81 6.16 -12.62 -2.90
CA ILE A 81 4.88 -12.38 -2.23
C ILE A 81 5.02 -12.48 -0.71
N ARG A 82 5.72 -13.48 -0.19
CA ARG A 82 6.02 -13.60 1.24
C ARG A 82 6.80 -12.39 1.74
N GLU A 83 7.85 -11.97 1.02
CA GLU A 83 8.59 -10.74 1.36
C GLU A 83 7.71 -9.48 1.38
N LEU A 84 6.76 -9.36 0.46
CA LEU A 84 5.81 -8.25 0.44
C LEU A 84 4.82 -8.30 1.61
N ASP A 85 4.29 -9.48 1.96
CA ASP A 85 3.39 -9.66 3.12
C ASP A 85 4.14 -9.41 4.45
N THR A 86 5.40 -9.83 4.59
CA THR A 86 6.25 -9.50 5.74
C THR A 86 6.54 -8.00 5.81
N LYS A 87 6.92 -7.34 4.70
CA LYS A 87 7.11 -5.87 4.63
C LYS A 87 5.83 -5.09 4.96
N MET A 88 4.67 -5.61 4.56
CA MET A 88 3.35 -5.04 4.89
C MET A 88 3.03 -5.20 6.39
N MET A 89 3.36 -6.36 6.98
CA MET A 89 3.21 -6.63 8.41
C MET A 89 4.10 -5.72 9.25
N GLU A 90 5.38 -5.58 8.90
CA GLU A 90 6.31 -4.69 9.60
C GLU A 90 5.82 -3.23 9.61
N LYS A 91 5.32 -2.72 8.47
CA LYS A 91 4.71 -1.38 8.40
C LYS A 91 3.52 -1.21 9.34
N ILE A 92 2.67 -2.24 9.46
CA ILE A 92 1.50 -2.21 10.37
C ILE A 92 1.96 -2.20 11.84
N LEU A 93 3.01 -2.96 12.18
CA LEU A 93 3.59 -2.94 13.52
C LEU A 93 4.21 -1.57 13.84
N ASP A 94 4.97 -0.99 12.90
CA ASP A 94 5.58 0.32 13.07
C ASP A 94 4.52 1.43 13.28
N GLU A 95 3.34 1.33 12.64
CA GLU A 95 2.22 2.24 12.90
C GLU A 95 1.68 2.11 14.34
N TYR A 96 1.58 0.89 14.89
CA TYR A 96 1.20 0.72 16.31
C TYR A 96 2.28 1.22 17.28
N ILE A 97 3.57 1.09 16.93
CA ILE A 97 4.67 1.69 17.71
C ILE A 97 4.54 3.22 17.70
N LEU A 98 4.31 3.82 16.54
CA LEU A 98 4.10 5.27 16.41
C LEU A 98 2.90 5.75 17.26
N MET A 99 1.82 4.99 17.36
CA MET A 99 0.70 5.32 18.28
C MET A 99 1.09 5.27 19.76
N CYS A 100 2.04 4.41 20.14
CA CYS A 100 2.58 4.37 21.50
C CYS A 100 3.51 5.57 21.76
N GLU A 101 4.37 5.91 20.80
CA GLU A 101 5.27 7.07 20.87
C GLU A 101 4.49 8.39 20.97
N GLN A 102 3.41 8.54 20.18
CA GLN A 102 2.49 9.68 20.26
C GLN A 102 1.78 9.78 21.63
N ALA A 103 1.60 8.66 22.33
CA ALA A 103 1.11 8.62 23.70
C ALA A 103 2.21 8.81 24.77
N GLY A 104 3.47 9.04 24.36
CA GLY A 104 4.63 9.20 25.25
C GLY A 104 5.13 7.90 25.87
N VAL A 105 4.87 6.75 25.25
CA VAL A 105 5.13 5.41 25.79
C VAL A 105 6.05 4.63 24.87
N TYR A 106 7.17 4.12 25.41
CA TYR A 106 8.06 3.21 24.70
C TYR A 106 7.41 1.82 24.56
N ALA A 107 7.39 1.31 23.33
CA ALA A 107 6.86 0.00 22.99
C ALA A 107 7.86 -0.80 22.14
N GLU A 108 7.85 -2.13 22.31
CA GLU A 108 8.61 -3.08 21.49
C GLU A 108 7.64 -3.89 20.62
N LYS A 109 8.09 -4.42 19.47
CA LYS A 109 7.29 -5.31 18.61
C LYS A 109 7.71 -6.77 18.76
N LEU A 110 6.72 -7.66 18.87
CA LEU A 110 6.90 -9.10 18.97
C LEU A 110 5.92 -9.81 18.05
N HIS A 111 6.41 -10.66 17.15
CA HIS A 111 5.58 -11.41 16.22
C HIS A 111 6.00 -12.87 16.08
N ILE A 112 5.06 -13.72 15.67
CA ILE A 112 5.29 -15.11 15.27
C ILE A 112 4.50 -15.41 14.00
N GLU A 113 5.04 -16.24 13.11
CA GLU A 113 4.30 -16.78 11.96
C GLU A 113 3.55 -18.05 12.39
N MET A 114 2.22 -18.06 12.31
CA MET A 114 1.42 -19.24 12.67
C MET A 114 0.07 -19.27 11.96
N GLU A 115 -0.45 -20.47 11.69
CA GLU A 115 -1.72 -20.65 10.98
C GLU A 115 -2.96 -20.25 11.80
N ASP A 116 -3.00 -20.55 13.11
CA ASP A 116 -4.07 -20.09 13.99
C ASP A 116 -3.58 -18.97 14.92
N ILE A 117 -4.38 -17.91 15.00
CA ILE A 117 -4.05 -16.70 15.75
C ILE A 117 -4.24 -16.91 17.26
N GLY A 118 -5.16 -17.78 17.68
CA GLY A 118 -5.31 -18.18 19.08
C GLY A 118 -4.10 -18.98 19.55
N GLU A 119 -3.68 -19.98 18.77
CA GLU A 119 -2.48 -20.78 19.03
C GLU A 119 -1.21 -19.91 19.05
N GLY A 120 -1.01 -19.02 18.08
CA GLY A 120 0.18 -18.15 18.03
C GLY A 120 0.27 -17.17 19.21
N ILE A 121 -0.87 -16.66 19.71
CA ILE A 121 -0.87 -15.83 20.93
C ILE A 121 -0.52 -16.69 22.15
N VAL A 122 -1.02 -17.92 22.25
CA VAL A 122 -0.72 -18.84 23.35
C VAL A 122 0.76 -19.23 23.34
N GLU A 123 1.33 -19.55 22.19
CA GLU A 123 2.75 -19.87 22.02
C GLU A 123 3.64 -18.71 22.46
N LEU A 124 3.37 -17.48 22.00
CA LEU A 124 4.10 -16.29 22.45
C LEU A 124 3.97 -16.04 23.96
N VAL A 125 2.81 -16.38 24.57
CA VAL A 125 2.63 -16.30 26.02
C VAL A 125 3.52 -17.29 26.77
N TYR A 126 3.69 -18.52 26.27
CA TYR A 126 4.61 -19.50 26.86
C TYR A 126 6.08 -19.11 26.61
N GLN A 127 6.48 -18.91 25.35
CA GLN A 127 7.87 -18.59 24.97
C GLN A 127 8.42 -17.36 25.70
N HIS A 128 7.63 -16.30 25.82
CA HIS A 128 8.04 -15.06 26.49
C HIS A 128 7.54 -14.94 27.93
N SER A 129 6.95 -15.99 28.52
CA SER A 129 6.44 -16.02 29.90
C SER A 129 5.55 -14.81 30.24
N ILE A 130 4.63 -14.47 29.33
CA ILE A 130 3.82 -13.24 29.39
C ILE A 130 2.87 -13.28 30.59
N LYS A 131 2.99 -12.28 31.47
CA LYS A 131 2.14 -12.14 32.67
C LYS A 131 0.91 -11.26 32.48
N LYS A 132 0.91 -10.38 31.47
CA LYS A 132 -0.12 -9.35 31.26
C LYS A 132 -0.45 -9.21 29.78
N LEU A 133 -1.67 -9.61 29.40
CA LEU A 133 -2.12 -9.62 28.00
C LEU A 133 -3.43 -8.84 27.83
N VAL A 134 -3.47 -7.92 26.87
CA VAL A 134 -4.69 -7.21 26.46
C VAL A 134 -5.12 -7.70 25.07
N ILE A 135 -6.38 -8.05 24.89
CA ILE A 135 -6.91 -8.66 23.66
C ILE A 135 -8.33 -8.19 23.32
N GLY A 136 -8.68 -8.16 22.04
CA GLY A 136 -10.04 -7.85 21.57
C GLY A 136 -11.07 -8.93 21.95
N ALA A 137 -12.18 -8.52 22.56
CA ALA A 137 -13.24 -9.41 23.06
C ALA A 137 -14.27 -9.85 21.99
N ALA A 138 -14.39 -9.08 20.90
CA ALA A 138 -15.42 -9.25 19.87
C ALA A 138 -14.86 -9.83 18.57
N ALA A 139 -15.66 -10.62 17.87
CA ALA A 139 -15.39 -11.02 16.50
C ALA A 139 -15.86 -9.93 15.51
N ASP A 140 -15.24 -9.86 14.34
CA ASP A 140 -15.34 -8.80 13.31
C ASP A 140 -16.74 -8.32 12.91
N LYS A 141 -17.79 -9.11 13.19
CA LYS A 141 -19.17 -8.88 12.74
C LYS A 141 -20.24 -8.93 13.85
N HIS A 142 -19.86 -9.09 15.12
CA HIS A 142 -20.81 -9.41 16.22
C HIS A 142 -20.87 -8.35 17.34
N TYR A 143 -20.66 -7.08 16.98
CA TYR A 143 -20.82 -5.96 17.89
C TYR A 143 -22.29 -5.75 18.30
N SER A 144 -22.50 -5.54 19.61
CA SER A 144 -23.78 -5.12 20.18
C SER A 144 -23.49 -4.20 21.36
N GLY A 145 -24.11 -3.02 21.42
CA GLY A 145 -23.82 -1.93 22.38
C GLY A 145 -24.13 -2.18 23.87
N GLY A 146 -24.13 -3.45 24.28
CA GLY A 146 -24.32 -3.91 25.67
C GLY A 146 -23.73 -5.31 25.89
N MET A 147 -22.66 -5.65 25.17
CA MET A 147 -21.98 -6.94 25.24
C MET A 147 -21.33 -7.16 26.62
N LYS A 148 -21.71 -8.23 27.33
CA LYS A 148 -21.19 -8.57 28.66
C LYS A 148 -20.26 -9.79 28.69
N ASN A 149 -20.24 -10.59 27.62
CA ASN A 149 -19.46 -11.81 27.48
C ASN A 149 -18.53 -11.70 26.27
N ILE A 150 -17.42 -12.43 26.30
CA ILE A 150 -16.49 -12.57 25.17
C ILE A 150 -17.23 -13.29 24.01
N LYS A 151 -17.02 -12.85 22.77
CA LYS A 151 -17.60 -13.47 21.55
C LYS A 151 -16.54 -13.87 20.51
N SER A 152 -15.31 -13.37 20.61
CA SER A 152 -14.22 -13.78 19.71
C SER A 152 -13.80 -15.22 20.03
N LYS A 153 -13.83 -16.11 19.02
CA LYS A 153 -13.35 -17.50 19.14
C LYS A 153 -11.88 -17.54 19.54
N LYS A 154 -11.05 -16.72 18.89
CA LYS A 154 -9.62 -16.55 19.21
C LYS A 154 -9.45 -16.19 20.70
N ALA A 155 -10.20 -15.20 21.18
CA ALA A 155 -10.09 -14.72 22.56
C ALA A 155 -10.57 -15.76 23.60
N MET A 156 -11.57 -16.59 23.27
CA MET A 156 -11.96 -17.72 24.11
C MET A 156 -10.88 -18.82 24.11
N TYR A 157 -10.34 -19.17 22.94
CA TYR A 157 -9.24 -20.13 22.84
C TYR A 157 -8.04 -19.71 23.69
N VAL A 158 -7.59 -18.45 23.56
CA VAL A 158 -6.49 -17.90 24.38
C VAL A 158 -6.82 -18.05 25.87
N LEU A 159 -8.03 -17.69 26.32
CA LEU A 159 -8.44 -17.81 27.72
C LEU A 159 -8.33 -19.23 28.28
N ASP A 160 -8.66 -20.24 27.47
CA ASP A 160 -8.71 -21.64 27.89
C ASP A 160 -7.32 -22.33 27.89
N HIS A 161 -6.33 -21.77 27.19
CA HIS A 161 -5.03 -22.41 26.91
C HIS A 161 -3.79 -21.69 27.46
N VAL A 162 -3.85 -20.38 27.74
CA VAL A 162 -2.78 -19.67 28.46
C VAL A 162 -2.66 -20.09 29.93
N PRO A 163 -1.47 -20.01 30.54
CA PRO A 163 -1.25 -20.44 31.92
C PRO A 163 -1.94 -19.53 32.95
N LEU A 164 -2.21 -20.07 34.14
CA LEU A 164 -2.81 -19.38 35.29
C LEU A 164 -1.98 -18.19 35.80
N SER A 165 -0.70 -18.13 35.43
CA SER A 165 0.22 -17.01 35.70
C SER A 165 -0.06 -15.77 34.84
N CYS A 166 -0.75 -15.92 33.70
CA CYS A 166 -1.09 -14.82 32.79
C CYS A 166 -2.46 -14.21 33.16
N GLN A 167 -2.46 -12.88 33.37
CA GLN A 167 -3.67 -12.07 33.56
C GLN A 167 -4.06 -11.42 32.23
N ILE A 168 -5.32 -11.62 31.81
CA ILE A 168 -5.85 -11.15 30.53
C ILE A 168 -6.94 -10.09 30.76
N TRP A 169 -6.97 -9.08 29.88
CA TRP A 169 -8.03 -8.07 29.76
C TRP A 169 -8.67 -8.10 28.38
N PHE A 170 -9.99 -8.30 28.34
CA PHE A 170 -10.79 -8.43 27.11
C PHE A 170 -11.52 -7.12 26.80
N ILE A 171 -11.15 -6.44 25.72
CA ILE A 171 -11.60 -5.07 25.40
C ILE A 171 -12.52 -5.04 24.18
N CYS A 172 -13.52 -4.16 24.17
CA CYS A 172 -14.33 -3.87 23.00
C CYS A 172 -14.70 -2.37 22.98
N ARG A 173 -14.43 -1.68 21.86
CA ARG A 173 -14.65 -0.22 21.68
C ARG A 173 -14.21 0.60 22.91
N ALA A 174 -12.95 0.43 23.33
CA ALA A 174 -12.36 1.09 24.49
C ALA A 174 -13.08 0.86 25.85
N HIS A 175 -13.85 -0.23 25.98
CA HIS A 175 -14.45 -0.66 27.26
C HIS A 175 -13.95 -2.05 27.65
N LEU A 176 -13.63 -2.24 28.93
CA LEU A 176 -13.30 -3.53 29.51
C LEU A 176 -14.56 -4.39 29.63
N ILE A 177 -14.58 -5.54 28.94
CA ILE A 177 -15.68 -6.51 29.00
C ILE A 177 -15.48 -7.47 30.18
N ARG A 178 -14.26 -7.99 30.32
CA ARG A 178 -13.87 -8.94 31.38
C ARG A 178 -12.36 -8.89 31.61
N SER A 179 -11.93 -9.16 32.83
CA SER A 179 -10.57 -9.61 33.12
C SER A 179 -10.62 -11.03 33.70
N ALA A 180 -9.64 -11.86 33.35
CA ALA A 180 -9.54 -13.25 33.82
C ALA A 180 -8.09 -13.73 33.83
N LYS A 181 -7.78 -14.74 34.64
CA LYS A 181 -6.53 -15.51 34.51
C LYS A 181 -6.73 -16.65 33.53
N GLY A 182 -5.65 -17.12 32.90
CA GLY A 182 -5.69 -18.24 31.98
C GLY A 182 -6.10 -19.56 32.65
N GLY A 183 -6.82 -20.41 31.92
CA GLY A 183 -7.10 -21.79 32.32
C GLY A 183 -8.37 -22.05 33.14
N LEU A 184 -8.91 -23.25 32.98
CA LEU A 184 -9.89 -23.89 33.87
C LEU A 184 -9.15 -24.61 34.99
N GLU A 185 -9.72 -24.64 36.20
CA GLU A 185 -9.14 -25.34 37.36
C GLU A 185 -9.00 -26.85 37.10
N GLY A 186 -7.76 -27.34 36.90
CA GLY A 186 -7.42 -28.76 36.98
C GLY A 186 -6.64 -29.35 35.79
N ALA A 187 -5.33 -29.06 35.71
CA ALA A 187 -4.25 -29.93 35.20
C ALA A 187 -2.92 -29.20 35.38
N ASP A 188 -1.83 -29.90 35.72
CA ASP A 188 -0.52 -29.29 35.96
C ASP A 188 0.16 -28.78 34.67
N ASP A 189 0.89 -27.66 34.76
CA ASP A 189 1.41 -26.90 33.60
C ASP A 189 2.43 -27.67 32.72
N GLU A 190 3.05 -28.76 33.21
CA GLU A 190 4.07 -29.52 32.44
C GLU A 190 3.46 -30.41 31.32
N ASP A 191 2.27 -30.98 31.49
CA ASP A 191 1.70 -31.96 30.54
C ASP A 191 1.23 -31.32 29.21
N ARG A 192 0.93 -30.01 29.20
CA ARG A 192 0.44 -29.32 28.00
C ARG A 192 1.54 -29.07 26.97
N TYR A 193 2.76 -28.79 27.42
CA TYR A 193 3.90 -28.48 26.53
C TYR A 193 4.32 -29.71 25.69
N ALA A 194 4.16 -30.92 26.24
CA ALA A 194 4.44 -32.17 25.53
C ALA A 194 3.40 -32.49 24.42
N SER A 195 2.18 -31.96 24.52
CA SER A 195 1.09 -32.29 23.58
C SER A 195 1.13 -31.47 22.28
N LEU A 196 1.85 -30.35 22.25
CA LEU A 196 2.00 -29.50 21.06
C LEU A 196 3.18 -29.92 20.16
N GLN A 197 4.15 -30.69 20.67
CA GLN A 197 5.27 -31.19 19.88
C GLN A 197 4.95 -32.45 19.05
N SER A 198 3.76 -33.04 19.18
CA SER A 198 3.37 -34.26 18.46
C SER A 198 2.64 -33.99 17.14
N ILE A 199 3.26 -33.22 16.24
CA ILE A 199 2.96 -33.28 14.80
C ILE A 199 4.25 -33.70 14.07
N SER A 200 4.21 -34.90 13.51
CA SER A 200 5.41 -35.70 13.20
C SER A 200 6.26 -35.16 12.05
N PHE A 201 7.54 -34.89 12.32
CA PHE A 201 8.61 -35.13 11.34
C PHE A 201 9.25 -36.48 11.66
N SER A 202 9.24 -37.40 10.70
CA SER A 202 9.68 -38.78 10.91
C SER A 202 11.15 -38.96 10.52
N GLU A 203 12.04 -39.12 11.48
CA GLU A 203 13.38 -39.69 11.25
C GLU A 203 13.75 -40.68 12.36
N MET A 204 14.39 -41.80 11.96
CA MET A 204 14.73 -42.90 12.87
C MET A 204 15.90 -42.53 13.78
N GLY A 205 15.73 -42.71 15.09
CA GLY A 205 16.76 -42.42 16.08
C GLY A 205 17.95 -43.40 16.08
N GLY A 206 19.02 -42.98 16.75
CA GLY A 206 20.22 -43.78 16.99
C GLY A 206 20.98 -43.26 18.21
N SER A 207 20.74 -43.88 19.36
CA SER A 207 21.18 -43.36 20.67
C SER A 207 22.69 -43.31 20.90
N HIS A 208 23.13 -42.19 21.47
CA HIS A 208 24.30 -42.04 22.36
C HIS A 208 24.35 -43.14 23.46
N PRO A 209 25.52 -43.48 24.09
CA PRO A 209 26.28 -42.48 24.85
C PRO A 209 27.82 -42.60 25.02
N SER A 210 28.43 -41.41 25.14
CA SER A 210 29.55 -40.99 26.00
C SER A 210 30.67 -41.97 26.41
N THR A 211 31.93 -41.54 26.20
CA THR A 211 32.95 -41.51 27.28
C THR A 211 33.92 -40.34 27.04
N SER A 212 34.46 -39.79 28.12
CA SER A 212 35.27 -38.58 28.19
C SER A 212 36.76 -38.78 27.87
N GLY A 213 37.38 -37.71 27.36
CA GLY A 213 38.54 -37.11 28.03
C GLY A 213 39.96 -37.52 27.64
N SER A 214 40.78 -36.49 27.35
CA SER A 214 42.24 -36.51 27.12
C SER A 214 42.72 -37.25 25.84
N GLY A 215 43.79 -36.83 25.17
CA GLY A 215 44.58 -35.61 25.37
C GLY A 215 45.87 -35.64 24.54
N SER A 216 46.09 -34.61 23.72
CA SER A 216 47.33 -34.18 23.06
C SER A 216 48.51 -35.16 22.90
N SER A 217 48.86 -35.47 21.65
CA SER A 217 50.22 -35.20 21.15
C SER A 217 50.31 -35.26 19.62
N ASN A 218 50.83 -34.21 18.99
CA ASN A 218 51.20 -34.22 17.57
C ASN A 218 52.44 -35.09 17.33
N LEU A 219 52.39 -35.97 16.33
CA LEU A 219 53.59 -36.48 15.66
C LEU A 219 53.36 -36.49 14.14
N ARG A 220 54.27 -35.82 13.41
CA ARG A 220 54.41 -35.95 11.95
C ARG A 220 55.29 -37.17 11.66
N CYS A 221 54.92 -37.95 10.65
CA CYS A 221 55.78 -38.42 9.55
C CYS A 221 54.84 -39.05 8.50
N ASP A 222 54.81 -38.55 7.26
CA ASP A 222 55.78 -38.82 6.17
C ASP A 222 55.57 -40.24 5.62
N GLU A 223 54.90 -40.32 4.47
CA GLU A 223 54.54 -41.58 3.81
C GLU A 223 55.73 -42.09 2.98
N SER A 224 56.17 -43.32 3.26
CA SER A 224 57.02 -44.08 2.35
C SER A 224 56.43 -45.48 2.19
N GLU A 225 55.92 -45.76 0.99
CA GLU A 225 55.42 -47.08 0.61
C GLU A 225 56.54 -48.12 0.65
N SER A 226 56.24 -49.31 1.17
CA SER A 226 57.01 -50.52 0.88
C SER A 226 56.11 -51.75 1.04
N GLU A 227 55.70 -52.32 -0.10
CA GLU A 227 55.13 -53.66 -0.15
C GLU A 227 56.17 -54.68 0.33
N LEU A 228 55.75 -55.70 1.09
CA LEU A 228 56.56 -56.87 1.35
C LEU A 228 55.72 -58.15 1.25
N GLU A 229 56.32 -59.14 0.59
CA GLU A 229 55.71 -60.38 0.13
C GLU A 229 55.42 -61.36 1.28
N VAL A 230 54.50 -62.29 1.02
CA VAL A 230 54.20 -63.42 1.91
C VAL A 230 55.24 -64.52 1.73
N SER A 231 56.01 -64.83 2.78
CA SER A 231 56.96 -65.96 2.78
C SER A 231 56.47 -67.16 3.60
N GLU A 232 56.78 -68.35 3.11
CA GLU A 232 56.23 -69.67 3.46
C GLU A 232 56.41 -70.15 4.92
N LEU A 233 55.49 -71.02 5.35
CA LEU A 233 55.61 -71.85 6.57
C LEU A 233 56.43 -73.12 6.30
N PRO A 234 57.45 -73.46 7.11
CA PRO A 234 58.23 -74.68 6.91
C PRO A 234 57.47 -75.98 7.26
N GLN A 235 57.60 -76.98 6.40
CA GLN A 235 57.15 -78.36 6.64
C GLN A 235 57.99 -79.00 7.76
N PHE A 236 57.34 -79.65 8.75
CA PHE A 236 58.05 -80.43 9.76
C PHE A 236 58.14 -81.90 9.33
N LEU A 237 59.37 -82.42 9.23
CA LEU A 237 59.63 -83.78 8.77
C LEU A 237 59.19 -84.84 9.78
N GLU A 238 58.59 -85.91 9.26
CA GLU A 238 58.42 -87.18 9.95
C GLU A 238 59.70 -88.01 9.80
N LEU A 239 60.38 -88.33 10.90
CA LEU A 239 61.64 -89.09 10.92
C LEU A 239 61.53 -90.24 11.91
N VAL A 240 61.13 -91.42 11.41
CA VAL A 240 61.12 -92.67 12.16
C VAL A 240 62.30 -93.53 11.72
N HIS A 241 63.28 -93.68 12.60
CA HIS A 241 64.33 -94.71 12.50
C HIS A 241 64.49 -95.37 13.88
N LEU A 242 64.12 -96.64 13.98
CA LEU A 242 64.54 -97.54 15.05
C LEU A 242 65.54 -98.56 14.46
N PRO A 243 66.69 -98.79 15.10
CA PRO A 243 67.58 -99.90 14.75
C PRO A 243 67.10 -101.22 15.36
N SER A 244 67.33 -102.31 14.64
CA SER A 244 67.04 -103.69 15.08
C SER A 244 68.01 -104.18 16.15
N SER A 245 67.56 -105.04 17.07
CA SER A 245 68.39 -106.08 17.72
C SER A 245 67.55 -107.17 18.38
N GLN A 246 68.19 -108.30 18.67
CA GLN A 246 67.58 -109.59 18.98
C GLN A 246 67.33 -109.83 20.49
N GLU A 247 66.63 -110.93 20.76
CA GLU A 247 66.29 -111.54 22.04
C GLU A 247 67.43 -111.60 23.08
N LEU A 248 67.12 -111.35 24.36
CA LEU A 248 67.33 -112.34 25.43
C LEU A 248 66.73 -111.91 26.79
N GLU A 249 65.80 -112.74 27.25
CA GLU A 249 65.20 -112.95 28.57
C GLU A 249 65.67 -112.12 29.80
N GLY A 250 64.70 -111.66 30.58
CA GLY A 250 64.73 -111.90 32.03
C GLY A 250 64.29 -110.75 32.96
N SER A 251 62.99 -110.67 33.23
CA SER A 251 62.43 -109.94 34.40
C SER A 251 62.49 -108.40 34.39
N SER A 252 62.13 -107.74 33.27
CA SER A 252 61.78 -106.31 33.29
C SER A 252 60.79 -105.82 32.20
N ASP A 253 60.22 -106.69 31.36
CA ASP A 253 59.51 -106.26 30.15
C ASP A 253 58.14 -105.60 30.41
N ASP A 254 57.33 -106.10 31.35
CA ASP A 254 56.06 -105.44 31.74
C ASP A 254 56.30 -104.00 32.22
N GLN A 255 57.40 -103.77 32.97
CA GLN A 255 57.72 -102.46 33.52
C GLN A 255 58.21 -101.46 32.47
N LEU A 256 58.87 -101.94 31.40
CA LEU A 256 59.24 -101.12 30.24
C LEU A 256 58.04 -100.84 29.32
N LEU A 257 57.12 -101.79 29.17
CA LEU A 257 55.91 -101.62 28.39
C LEU A 257 54.95 -100.61 29.06
N ASP A 258 54.77 -100.69 30.38
CA ASP A 258 54.01 -99.70 31.17
C ASP A 258 54.64 -98.30 31.08
N GLN A 259 55.97 -98.19 31.18
CA GLN A 259 56.66 -96.90 31.02
C GLN A 259 56.50 -96.31 29.62
N LEU A 260 56.54 -97.15 28.58
CA LEU A 260 56.32 -96.70 27.21
C LEU A 260 54.86 -96.24 27.00
N GLN A 261 53.90 -96.99 27.54
CA GLN A 261 52.48 -96.63 27.46
C GLN A 261 52.18 -95.33 28.23
N GLN A 262 52.73 -95.17 29.44
CA GLN A 262 52.62 -93.93 30.20
C GLN A 262 53.25 -92.75 29.44
N ALA A 263 54.44 -92.91 28.85
CA ALA A 263 55.07 -91.87 28.05
C ALA A 263 54.26 -91.51 26.79
N GLN A 264 53.58 -92.48 26.16
CA GLN A 264 52.67 -92.24 25.05
C GLN A 264 51.39 -91.51 25.47
N GLU A 265 50.81 -91.83 26.63
CA GLU A 265 49.66 -91.13 27.19
C GLU A 265 50.02 -89.69 27.59
N GLU A 266 51.18 -89.48 28.23
CA GLU A 266 51.70 -88.14 28.55
C GLU A 266 51.98 -87.33 27.28
N ALA A 267 52.64 -87.90 26.26
CA ALA A 267 52.85 -87.25 24.98
C ALA A 267 51.52 -86.92 24.26
N GLY A 268 50.50 -87.78 24.39
CA GLY A 268 49.15 -87.55 23.88
C GLY A 268 48.38 -86.47 24.66
N LYS A 269 48.68 -86.29 25.95
CA LYS A 269 48.18 -85.17 26.76
C LYS A 269 48.84 -83.86 26.32
N TRP A 270 50.18 -83.80 26.30
CA TRP A 270 50.92 -82.60 25.87
C TRP A 270 50.56 -82.15 24.45
N ARG A 271 50.32 -83.10 23.53
CA ARG A 271 49.88 -82.80 22.15
C ARG A 271 48.49 -82.14 22.11
N ARG A 272 47.55 -82.56 22.97
CA ARG A 272 46.22 -81.93 23.09
C ARG A 272 46.32 -80.53 23.70
N GLU A 273 47.07 -80.37 24.79
CA GLU A 273 47.28 -79.07 25.43
C GLU A 273 47.96 -78.06 24.47
N ALA A 274 48.93 -78.52 23.66
CA ALA A 274 49.57 -77.70 22.64
C ALA A 274 48.61 -77.29 21.49
N PHE A 275 47.71 -78.18 21.07
CA PHE A 275 46.67 -77.88 20.07
C PHE A 275 45.62 -76.89 20.61
N GLU A 276 45.19 -77.04 21.86
CA GLU A 276 44.29 -76.10 22.52
C GLU A 276 44.95 -74.72 22.75
N GLU A 277 46.24 -74.68 23.05
CA GLU A 277 47.04 -73.45 23.10
C GLU A 277 47.15 -72.78 21.73
N ALA A 278 47.40 -73.55 20.66
CA ALA A 278 47.44 -73.02 19.29
C ALA A 278 46.10 -72.39 18.87
N ASN A 279 44.97 -73.09 19.11
CA ASN A 279 43.64 -72.56 18.82
C ASN A 279 43.31 -71.31 19.66
N ARG A 280 43.79 -71.23 20.91
CA ARG A 280 43.65 -70.02 21.73
C ARG A 280 44.47 -68.85 21.18
N ARG A 281 45.66 -69.10 20.63
CA ARG A 281 46.49 -68.08 19.97
C ARG A 281 45.88 -67.58 18.66
N GLU A 282 45.43 -68.48 17.78
CA GLU A 282 44.75 -68.10 16.52
C GLU A 282 43.51 -67.23 16.80
N LYS A 283 42.71 -67.59 17.81
CA LYS A 283 41.55 -66.80 18.24
C LYS A 283 41.93 -65.42 18.79
N ALA A 284 43.03 -65.34 19.54
CA ALA A 284 43.56 -64.06 20.03
C ALA A 284 44.08 -63.19 18.88
N GLU A 285 44.85 -63.76 17.96
CA GLU A 285 45.38 -63.09 16.77
C GLU A 285 44.27 -62.53 15.88
N LYS A 286 43.23 -63.32 15.60
CA LYS A 286 42.04 -62.84 14.86
C LYS A 286 41.35 -61.67 15.57
N THR A 287 41.29 -61.71 16.90
CA THR A 287 40.73 -60.60 17.71
C THR A 287 41.58 -59.33 17.59
N VAL A 288 42.91 -59.45 17.57
CA VAL A 288 43.84 -58.33 17.36
C VAL A 288 43.71 -57.76 15.95
N ILE A 289 43.58 -58.60 14.92
CA ILE A 289 43.39 -58.17 13.53
C ILE A 289 42.08 -57.38 13.38
N ASP A 290 40.96 -57.88 13.92
CA ASP A 290 39.67 -57.19 13.84
C ASP A 290 39.63 -55.91 14.69
N ALA A 291 40.36 -55.85 15.82
CA ALA A 291 40.57 -54.62 16.55
C ALA A 291 41.38 -53.60 15.73
N THR A 292 42.47 -54.03 15.09
CA THR A 292 43.33 -53.18 14.24
C THR A 292 42.57 -52.61 13.04
N ARG A 293 41.71 -53.42 12.40
CA ARG A 293 40.81 -52.94 11.33
C ARG A 293 39.85 -51.85 11.81
N LYS A 294 39.26 -52.02 13.01
CA LYS A 294 38.37 -51.02 13.61
C LYS A 294 39.10 -49.72 13.92
N VAL A 295 40.32 -49.78 14.43
CA VAL A 295 41.16 -48.59 14.67
C VAL A 295 41.42 -47.84 13.34
N ARG A 296 41.87 -48.53 12.29
CA ARG A 296 42.09 -47.89 10.97
C ARG A 296 40.83 -47.27 10.36
N ALA A 297 39.66 -47.90 10.55
CA ALA A 297 38.39 -47.34 10.09
C ALA A 297 38.00 -46.06 10.86
N LEU A 298 38.25 -46.02 12.18
CA LEU A 298 38.05 -44.82 13.00
C LEU A 298 39.05 -43.71 12.66
N GLU A 299 40.32 -44.05 12.40
CA GLU A 299 41.35 -43.11 11.94
C GLU A 299 40.94 -42.45 10.61
N GLY A 300 40.49 -43.23 9.62
CA GLY A 300 39.98 -42.71 8.36
C GLY A 300 38.75 -41.80 8.54
N SER A 301 37.80 -42.19 9.39
CA SER A 301 36.64 -41.36 9.71
C SER A 301 37.02 -40.05 10.42
N TYR A 302 38.07 -40.04 11.23
CA TYR A 302 38.57 -38.86 11.94
C TYR A 302 39.31 -37.88 11.01
N ILE A 303 40.08 -38.40 10.05
CA ILE A 303 40.75 -37.58 9.02
C ILE A 303 39.71 -36.85 8.15
N GLU A 304 38.66 -37.56 7.74
CA GLU A 304 37.58 -36.97 6.92
C GLU A 304 36.77 -35.91 7.70
N GLU A 305 36.53 -36.12 9.00
CA GLU A 305 35.91 -35.13 9.89
C GLU A 305 36.80 -33.88 10.07
N LEU A 306 38.12 -34.05 10.21
CA LEU A 306 39.07 -32.94 10.24
C LEU A 306 39.05 -32.12 8.95
N LYS A 307 38.91 -32.79 7.80
CA LYS A 307 38.82 -32.12 6.49
C LYS A 307 37.57 -31.26 6.39
N ARG A 308 36.39 -31.81 6.74
CA ARG A 308 35.12 -31.04 6.76
C ARG A 308 35.17 -29.83 7.69
N ARG A 309 35.77 -29.98 8.87
CA ARG A 309 35.96 -28.86 9.81
C ARG A 309 36.79 -27.73 9.21
N LYS A 310 37.86 -28.05 8.47
CA LYS A 310 38.69 -27.06 7.79
C LYS A 310 37.94 -26.37 6.65
N GLU A 311 37.16 -27.12 5.86
CA GLU A 311 36.30 -26.56 4.79
C GLU A 311 35.26 -25.59 5.38
N ILE A 312 34.63 -25.93 6.52
CA ILE A 312 33.70 -25.04 7.24
C ILE A 312 34.41 -23.82 7.83
N GLU A 313 35.60 -23.97 8.41
CA GLU A 313 36.38 -22.85 8.97
C GLU A 313 36.82 -21.85 7.88
N GLU A 314 37.17 -22.33 6.68
CA GLU A 314 37.49 -21.49 5.52
C GLU A 314 36.26 -20.75 4.97
N LEU A 315 35.10 -21.41 4.86
CA LEU A 315 33.84 -20.76 4.48
C LEU A 315 33.41 -19.69 5.50
N PHE A 316 33.50 -19.99 6.79
CA PHE A 316 33.17 -19.03 7.85
C PHE A 316 34.11 -17.82 7.85
N ALA A 317 35.39 -18.01 7.55
CA ALA A 317 36.33 -16.90 7.40
C ALA A 317 35.96 -15.98 6.22
N GLN A 318 35.56 -16.56 5.08
CA GLN A 318 35.12 -15.80 3.90
C GLN A 318 33.80 -15.06 4.14
N GLU A 319 32.82 -15.70 4.80
CA GLU A 319 31.56 -15.06 5.15
C GLU A 319 31.75 -13.91 6.14
N LYS A 320 32.68 -14.06 7.10
CA LYS A 320 33.07 -13.00 8.02
C LYS A 320 33.70 -11.80 7.29
N GLU A 321 34.59 -12.04 6.32
CA GLU A 321 35.18 -10.97 5.50
C GLU A 321 34.12 -10.23 4.68
N ASN A 322 33.17 -10.95 4.08
CA ASN A 322 32.03 -10.36 3.37
C ASN A 322 31.17 -9.50 4.31
N PHE A 323 30.92 -9.95 5.54
CA PHE A 323 30.16 -9.19 6.54
C PHE A 323 30.90 -7.92 7.00
N GLU A 324 32.23 -7.98 7.21
CA GLU A 324 33.05 -6.81 7.54
C GLU A 324 33.05 -5.77 6.40
N ASN A 325 33.14 -6.22 5.14
CA ASN A 325 33.03 -5.35 3.95
C ASN A 325 31.63 -4.70 3.82
N MET A 326 30.56 -5.48 3.98
CA MET A 326 29.18 -4.97 3.95
C MET A 326 28.94 -3.94 5.06
N LYS A 327 29.48 -4.19 6.26
CA LYS A 327 29.41 -3.24 7.38
C LYS A 327 30.12 -1.92 7.06
N MET A 328 31.30 -1.97 6.43
CA MET A 328 32.00 -0.75 6.02
C MET A 328 31.19 0.09 5.02
N GLN A 329 30.53 -0.56 4.04
CA GLN A 329 29.63 0.13 3.10
C GLN A 329 28.45 0.79 3.82
N TRP A 330 27.80 0.08 4.75
CA TRP A 330 26.71 0.63 5.56
C TRP A 330 27.15 1.79 6.46
N ASP A 331 28.34 1.73 7.06
CA ASP A 331 28.88 2.83 7.87
C ASP A 331 29.21 4.08 7.01
N GLU A 332 29.62 3.89 5.74
CA GLU A 332 29.84 4.98 4.76
C GLU A 332 28.52 5.60 4.27
N GLU A 333 27.54 4.78 3.86
CA GLU A 333 26.20 5.25 3.49
C GLU A 333 25.51 6.00 4.63
N ARG A 334 25.64 5.51 5.87
CA ARG A 334 25.11 6.19 7.06
C ARG A 334 25.76 7.57 7.27
N LEU A 335 27.07 7.70 6.98
CA LEU A 335 27.77 8.99 7.11
C LEU A 335 27.27 10.01 6.07
N ILE A 336 27.06 9.56 4.82
CA ILE A 336 26.48 10.39 3.75
C ILE A 336 25.06 10.85 4.12
N ALA A 337 24.22 9.94 4.64
CA ALA A 337 22.86 10.27 5.08
C ALA A 337 22.85 11.25 6.27
N MET A 338 23.82 11.16 7.18
CA MET A 338 23.95 12.12 8.29
C MET A 338 24.33 13.52 7.80
N ASP A 339 25.24 13.65 6.84
CA ASP A 339 25.65 14.95 6.28
C ASP A 339 24.49 15.62 5.52
N GLN A 340 23.74 14.84 4.72
CA GLN A 340 22.51 15.31 4.08
C GLN A 340 21.45 15.77 5.09
N ARG A 341 21.30 15.07 6.22
CA ARG A 341 20.36 15.47 7.27
C ARG A 341 20.75 16.81 7.90
N VAL A 342 22.03 17.04 8.21
CA VAL A 342 22.52 18.31 8.76
C VAL A 342 22.29 19.47 7.77
N LEU A 343 22.46 19.23 6.47
CA LEU A 343 22.14 20.23 5.44
C LEU A 343 20.65 20.59 5.40
N LEU A 344 19.76 19.60 5.52
CA LEU A 344 18.31 19.80 5.58
C LEU A 344 17.87 20.50 6.88
N GLU A 345 18.43 20.11 8.03
CA GLU A 345 18.19 20.77 9.33
C GLU A 345 18.55 22.27 9.27
N SER A 346 19.65 22.63 8.60
CA SER A 346 20.04 24.03 8.35
C SER A 346 19.04 24.79 7.48
N GLN A 347 18.50 24.15 6.43
CA GLN A 347 17.48 24.76 5.57
C GLN A 347 16.15 24.98 6.32
N VAL A 348 15.72 24.00 7.14
CA VAL A 348 14.51 24.14 7.97
C VAL A 348 14.64 25.34 8.92
N SER A 349 15.81 25.52 9.54
CA SER A 349 16.08 26.65 10.43
C SER A 349 15.98 28.02 9.72
N ASP A 350 16.43 28.14 8.47
CA ASP A 350 16.28 29.36 7.66
C ASP A 350 14.80 29.64 7.30
N TYR A 351 14.04 28.60 6.94
CA TYR A 351 12.60 28.73 6.70
C TYR A 351 11.82 29.13 7.96
N GLU A 352 12.14 28.53 9.12
CA GLU A 352 11.55 28.92 10.42
C GLU A 352 11.80 30.41 10.72
N TYR A 353 13.02 30.90 10.52
CA TYR A 353 13.34 32.31 10.67
C TYR A 353 12.49 33.20 9.74
N ARG A 354 12.41 32.87 8.44
CA ARG A 354 11.59 33.59 7.46
C ARG A 354 10.10 33.59 7.83
N MET A 355 9.56 32.48 8.33
CA MET A 355 8.16 32.42 8.79
C MET A 355 7.91 33.39 9.95
N THR A 356 8.81 33.46 10.94
CA THR A 356 8.63 34.42 12.06
C THR A 356 8.66 35.88 11.60
N GLU A 357 9.45 36.22 10.57
CA GLU A 357 9.45 37.57 10.00
C GLU A 357 8.13 37.90 9.28
N LEU A 358 7.59 36.94 8.52
CA LEU A 358 6.30 37.07 7.84
C LEU A 358 5.14 37.17 8.83
N ASP A 359 5.15 36.42 9.92
CA ASP A 359 4.14 36.51 10.98
C ASP A 359 4.15 37.88 11.67
N GLY A 360 5.32 38.47 11.91
CA GLY A 360 5.42 39.85 12.42
C GLY A 360 4.82 40.90 11.47
N LYS A 361 5.01 40.72 10.15
CA LYS A 361 4.39 41.58 9.12
C LYS A 361 2.87 41.36 9.05
N ARG A 362 2.41 40.11 9.11
CA ARG A 362 0.99 39.73 9.15
C ARG A 362 0.29 40.38 10.34
N GLN A 363 0.87 40.31 11.53
CA GLN A 363 0.28 40.92 12.72
C GLN A 363 0.19 42.45 12.61
N SER A 364 1.22 43.10 12.04
CA SER A 364 1.20 44.54 11.75
C SER A 364 0.09 44.93 10.76
N ALA A 365 -0.15 44.10 9.73
CA ALA A 365 -1.21 44.32 8.74
C ALA A 365 -2.61 44.14 9.35
N VAL A 366 -2.80 43.15 10.23
CA VAL A 366 -4.07 42.94 10.96
C VAL A 366 -4.41 44.13 11.87
N GLU A 367 -3.43 44.67 12.60
CA GLU A 367 -3.64 45.88 13.43
C GLU A 367 -4.05 47.09 12.59
N LEU A 368 -3.48 47.26 11.40
CA LEU A 368 -3.85 48.32 10.46
C LEU A 368 -5.26 48.12 9.88
N SER A 369 -5.60 46.89 9.48
CA SER A 369 -6.95 46.55 8.98
C SER A 369 -8.04 46.83 10.03
N GLN A 370 -7.81 46.45 11.30
CA GLN A 370 -8.71 46.77 12.42
C GLN A 370 -8.83 48.27 12.73
N ALA A 371 -7.87 49.10 12.30
CA ALA A 371 -7.98 50.55 12.40
C ALA A 371 -8.90 51.11 11.31
N TYR A 372 -8.77 50.61 10.07
CA TYR A 372 -9.66 50.98 8.96
C TYR A 372 -11.10 50.49 9.17
N GLU A 373 -11.31 49.28 9.69
CA GLU A 373 -12.65 48.75 9.98
C GLU A 373 -13.43 49.69 10.92
N LYS A 374 -12.79 50.22 11.97
CA LYS A 374 -13.39 51.20 12.90
C LYS A 374 -13.74 52.54 12.23
N GLU A 375 -13.01 52.92 11.18
CA GLU A 375 -13.29 54.13 10.41
C GLU A 375 -14.44 53.90 9.42
N CYS A 376 -14.48 52.74 8.76
CA CYS A 376 -15.63 52.30 7.96
C CYS A 376 -16.92 52.22 8.79
N ASP A 377 -16.87 51.63 9.98
CA ASP A 377 -18.00 51.55 10.94
C ASP A 377 -18.60 52.93 11.23
N LYS A 378 -17.75 53.95 11.41
CA LYS A 378 -18.16 55.33 11.63
C LYS A 378 -18.89 55.90 10.41
N PHE A 379 -18.36 55.69 9.20
CA PHE A 379 -19.00 56.18 7.97
C PHE A 379 -20.30 55.44 7.65
N ARG A 380 -20.42 54.14 7.96
CA ARG A 380 -21.71 53.42 7.86
C ARG A 380 -22.78 54.04 8.75
N LEU A 381 -22.43 54.39 9.99
CA LEU A 381 -23.35 55.09 10.90
C LEU A 381 -23.79 56.46 10.35
N GLU A 382 -22.87 57.24 9.78
CA GLU A 382 -23.20 58.53 9.14
C GLU A 382 -24.13 58.35 7.92
N ARG A 383 -23.90 57.32 7.09
CA ARG A 383 -24.77 56.96 5.95
C ARG A 383 -26.16 56.53 6.39
N ASP A 384 -26.28 55.66 7.38
CA ASP A 384 -27.57 55.08 7.79
C ASP A 384 -28.50 56.18 8.37
N ASN A 385 -27.93 57.15 9.09
CA ASN A 385 -28.65 58.36 9.51
C ASN A 385 -29.17 59.20 8.32
N ALA A 386 -28.42 59.28 7.21
CA ALA A 386 -28.87 59.98 6.00
C ALA A 386 -29.91 59.18 5.18
N PHE A 387 -29.83 57.85 5.24
CA PHE A 387 -30.80 56.95 4.60
C PHE A 387 -32.18 57.06 5.25
N ASP A 388 -32.27 57.09 6.57
CA ASP A 388 -33.54 57.27 7.30
C ASP A 388 -34.24 58.60 6.92
N VAL A 389 -33.47 59.69 6.79
CA VAL A 389 -33.98 61.00 6.31
C VAL A 389 -34.54 60.90 4.88
N THR A 390 -33.94 60.05 4.04
CA THR A 390 -34.36 59.85 2.65
C THR A 390 -35.60 58.95 2.54
N ASN A 391 -35.72 57.95 3.40
CA ASN A 391 -36.85 57.01 3.41
C ASN A 391 -38.15 57.68 3.90
N ASP A 392 -38.04 58.65 4.82
CA ASP A 392 -39.17 59.53 5.22
C ASP A 392 -39.65 60.46 4.08
N LEU A 393 -38.83 60.68 3.05
CA LEU A 393 -39.24 61.40 1.83
C LEU A 393 -39.88 60.47 0.78
N LEU A 394 -39.39 59.24 0.64
CA LEU A 394 -39.89 58.27 -0.34
C LEU A 394 -41.25 57.68 0.02
N THR A 395 -41.53 57.47 1.31
CA THR A 395 -42.87 57.07 1.81
C THR A 395 -43.98 58.07 1.48
N LYS A 396 -43.64 59.30 1.09
CA LYS A 396 -44.59 60.33 0.62
C LYS A 396 -44.85 60.29 -0.89
N GLN A 397 -44.21 59.40 -1.64
CA GLN A 397 -44.34 59.29 -3.11
C GLN A 397 -44.91 57.93 -3.59
N SER A 398 -44.99 56.91 -2.74
CA SER A 398 -45.43 55.56 -3.12
C SER A 398 -46.95 55.31 -3.01
N GLU A 399 -47.78 56.22 -3.52
CA GLU A 399 -49.25 56.00 -3.67
C GLU A 399 -49.72 55.97 -5.14
N ALA A 400 -48.80 55.84 -6.11
CA ALA A 400 -49.14 55.71 -7.52
C ALA A 400 -48.45 54.51 -8.21
N SER A 401 -49.28 53.57 -8.68
CA SER A 401 -48.99 52.57 -9.73
C SER A 401 -48.11 51.34 -9.39
N SER A 402 -48.76 50.26 -8.96
CA SER A 402 -48.37 48.88 -9.36
C SER A 402 -48.82 48.65 -10.83
N SER A 403 -48.17 47.89 -11.70
CA SER A 403 -47.86 46.44 -11.69
C SER A 403 -46.92 46.17 -12.91
N SER A 404 -46.13 45.10 -13.05
CA SER A 404 -46.54 43.69 -13.12
C SER A 404 -45.34 42.71 -13.06
N SER A 405 -45.57 41.52 -12.52
CA SER A 405 -44.59 40.41 -12.36
C SER A 405 -44.90 39.20 -13.28
N ILE A 406 -44.12 38.10 -13.17
CA ILE A 406 -44.08 36.84 -13.99
C ILE A 406 -42.99 36.95 -15.08
N ILE A 407 -41.86 36.20 -15.08
CA ILE A 407 -41.26 35.17 -14.18
C ILE A 407 -39.74 35.47 -14.05
N ASN A 408 -39.06 34.98 -13.00
CA ASN A 408 -37.60 34.96 -12.92
C ASN A 408 -37.10 33.71 -12.16
N THR A 409 -36.65 32.69 -12.90
CA THR A 409 -36.02 31.48 -12.34
C THR A 409 -34.52 31.58 -12.58
N GLN A 410 -33.73 31.59 -11.50
CA GLN A 410 -32.29 31.88 -11.55
C GLN A 410 -31.53 30.88 -12.45
N GLN A 411 -31.03 31.36 -13.60
CA GLN A 411 -30.14 30.60 -14.49
C GLN A 411 -28.68 31.00 -14.26
N PHE A 412 -27.79 30.02 -14.10
CA PHE A 412 -26.36 30.21 -13.82
C PHE A 412 -25.47 30.24 -15.07
N PHE A 413 -26.03 30.65 -16.21
CA PHE A 413 -25.33 30.74 -17.50
C PHE A 413 -25.88 31.94 -18.29
N SER A 414 -25.05 32.52 -19.15
CA SER A 414 -25.44 33.68 -19.98
C SER A 414 -26.11 33.25 -21.28
N VAL A 415 -27.10 34.01 -21.74
CA VAL A 415 -27.65 33.87 -23.11
C VAL A 415 -26.97 34.90 -24.01
N PHE A 416 -26.36 34.43 -25.09
CA PHE A 416 -25.67 35.25 -26.08
C PHE A 416 -26.47 35.29 -27.39
N SER A 417 -26.41 36.43 -28.10
CA SER A 417 -27.00 36.58 -29.43
C SER A 417 -26.06 36.04 -30.52
N LEU A 418 -26.63 35.66 -31.66
CA LEU A 418 -25.88 35.16 -32.82
C LEU A 418 -24.75 36.12 -33.26
N SER A 419 -24.99 37.43 -33.21
CA SER A 419 -23.99 38.47 -33.52
C SER A 419 -22.72 38.37 -32.66
N VAL A 420 -22.86 38.10 -31.36
CA VAL A 420 -21.73 37.97 -30.43
C VAL A 420 -20.96 36.68 -30.68
N ILE A 421 -21.64 35.60 -31.08
CA ILE A 421 -20.99 34.35 -31.46
C ILE A 421 -20.20 34.51 -32.77
N HIS A 422 -20.76 35.18 -33.78
CA HIS A 422 -20.04 35.52 -35.02
C HIS A 422 -18.81 36.39 -34.76
N GLU A 423 -18.88 37.36 -33.86
CA GLU A 423 -17.71 38.17 -33.49
C GLU A 423 -16.64 37.30 -32.81
N ALA A 424 -17.04 36.50 -31.81
CA ALA A 424 -16.14 35.66 -31.04
C ALA A 424 -15.41 34.59 -31.88
N THR A 425 -16.04 34.06 -32.93
CA THR A 425 -15.47 33.05 -33.85
C THR A 425 -14.88 33.63 -35.14
N SER A 426 -14.77 34.96 -35.26
CA SER A 426 -14.35 35.64 -36.51
C SER A 426 -15.17 35.20 -37.73
N SER A 427 -16.49 35.07 -37.57
CA SER A 427 -17.45 34.53 -38.54
C SER A 427 -17.22 33.06 -38.89
N PHE A 428 -16.93 32.23 -37.87
CA PHE A 428 -16.64 30.81 -37.99
C PHE A 428 -15.42 30.54 -38.90
N ASP A 429 -14.34 31.26 -38.64
CA ASP A 429 -13.08 31.10 -39.37
C ASP A 429 -12.55 29.66 -39.19
N PRO A 430 -12.29 28.90 -40.29
CA PRO A 430 -11.79 27.53 -40.20
C PRO A 430 -10.44 27.39 -39.47
N SER A 431 -9.64 28.45 -39.36
CA SER A 431 -8.40 28.45 -38.58
C SER A 431 -8.61 28.46 -37.06
N LEU A 432 -9.83 28.78 -36.61
CA LEU A 432 -10.25 28.71 -35.21
C LEU A 432 -11.00 27.40 -34.89
N GLU A 433 -11.19 26.52 -35.87
CA GLU A 433 -11.80 25.21 -35.63
C GLU A 433 -10.87 24.32 -34.78
N ILE A 434 -11.42 23.78 -33.68
CA ILE A 434 -10.73 22.82 -32.80
C ILE A 434 -10.98 21.39 -33.31
N TRP A 435 -12.23 21.10 -33.69
CA TRP A 435 -12.62 19.85 -34.35
C TRP A 435 -14.02 19.92 -34.98
N GLU A 436 -14.25 19.08 -35.99
CA GLU A 436 -15.55 18.73 -36.54
C GLU A 436 -15.86 17.24 -36.25
N HIS A 437 -17.08 16.96 -35.77
CA HIS A 437 -17.60 15.59 -35.61
C HIS A 437 -19.08 15.55 -36.01
N GLY A 438 -19.65 14.35 -36.19
CA GLY A 438 -21.05 14.17 -36.65
C GLY A 438 -22.15 14.79 -35.77
N TYR A 439 -21.81 15.28 -34.57
CA TYR A 439 -22.72 15.95 -33.64
C TYR A 439 -22.59 17.49 -33.64
N GLY A 440 -21.58 18.06 -34.32
CA GLY A 440 -21.33 19.49 -34.34
C GLY A 440 -19.85 19.87 -34.52
N THR A 441 -19.61 21.16 -34.70
CA THR A 441 -18.27 21.74 -34.90
C THR A 441 -17.90 22.61 -33.70
N MET A 442 -16.67 22.51 -33.22
CA MET A 442 -16.17 23.27 -32.07
C MET A 442 -15.17 24.32 -32.53
N TYR A 443 -15.40 25.57 -32.16
CA TYR A 443 -14.52 26.70 -32.46
C TYR A 443 -13.88 27.24 -31.19
N LYS A 444 -12.63 27.68 -31.30
CA LYS A 444 -11.98 28.54 -30.31
C LYS A 444 -12.50 29.95 -30.50
N GLY A 445 -13.18 30.48 -29.50
CA GLY A 445 -13.71 31.84 -29.50
C GLY A 445 -13.01 32.76 -28.50
N LEU A 446 -13.21 34.07 -28.67
CA LEU A 446 -12.83 35.08 -27.69
C LEU A 446 -14.06 35.92 -27.32
N LEU A 447 -14.68 35.64 -26.16
CA LEU A 447 -15.83 36.39 -25.66
C LEU A 447 -15.37 37.40 -24.61
N ARG A 448 -15.49 38.70 -24.89
CA ARG A 448 -15.09 39.79 -23.97
C ARG A 448 -13.66 39.58 -23.41
N HIS A 449 -12.72 39.27 -24.31
CA HIS A 449 -11.32 38.90 -24.01
C HIS A 449 -11.09 37.59 -23.22
N THR A 450 -12.14 36.83 -22.91
CA THR A 450 -12.03 35.49 -22.30
C THR A 450 -11.97 34.42 -23.40
N PRO A 451 -10.96 33.53 -23.42
CA PRO A 451 -10.91 32.41 -24.36
C PRO A 451 -11.98 31.37 -24.00
N VAL A 452 -12.76 30.97 -25.00
CA VAL A 452 -13.89 30.03 -24.85
C VAL A 452 -13.86 28.94 -25.91
N ALA A 453 -14.51 27.81 -25.62
CA ALA A 453 -14.83 26.77 -26.60
C ALA A 453 -16.31 26.88 -26.98
N ILE A 454 -16.61 27.05 -28.27
CA ILE A 454 -17.97 27.27 -28.80
C ILE A 454 -18.36 26.07 -29.66
N LYS A 455 -19.24 25.22 -29.14
CA LYS A 455 -19.77 24.01 -29.80
C LYS A 455 -21.05 24.38 -30.52
N ILE A 456 -21.04 24.36 -31.84
CA ILE A 456 -22.22 24.56 -32.68
C ILE A 456 -22.80 23.18 -32.98
N LEU A 457 -23.99 22.90 -32.47
CA LEU A 457 -24.70 21.67 -32.79
C LEU A 457 -25.37 21.79 -34.16
N ASN A 458 -25.43 20.69 -34.91
CA ASN A 458 -26.05 20.71 -36.23
C ASN A 458 -27.57 20.95 -36.12
N PRO A 459 -28.14 22.03 -36.69
CA PRO A 459 -29.57 22.34 -36.57
C PRO A 459 -30.49 21.36 -37.33
N ARG A 460 -29.93 20.38 -38.05
CA ARG A 460 -30.65 19.25 -38.64
C ARG A 460 -30.60 17.97 -37.79
N GLY A 461 -29.85 17.98 -36.69
CA GLY A 461 -29.76 16.91 -35.71
C GLY A 461 -30.91 16.96 -34.68
N ASP A 462 -30.84 16.09 -33.68
CA ASP A 462 -31.81 16.12 -32.58
C ASP A 462 -31.49 17.26 -31.60
N THR A 463 -32.42 18.20 -31.48
CA THR A 463 -32.36 19.32 -30.54
C THR A 463 -32.44 18.91 -29.07
N SER A 464 -32.82 17.65 -28.76
CA SER A 464 -32.81 17.12 -27.39
C SER A 464 -31.44 17.23 -26.73
N VAL A 465 -30.36 16.94 -27.47
CA VAL A 465 -28.97 16.96 -26.97
C VAL A 465 -28.58 18.33 -26.44
N PHE A 466 -28.97 19.40 -27.15
CA PHE A 466 -28.77 20.78 -26.68
C PHE A 466 -29.47 21.01 -25.34
N GLN A 467 -30.73 20.61 -25.24
CA GLN A 467 -31.55 20.87 -24.07
C GLN A 467 -31.13 20.04 -22.85
N GLU A 468 -30.74 18.77 -23.05
CA GLU A 468 -30.20 17.87 -22.03
C GLU A 468 -28.87 18.40 -21.47
N GLU A 469 -27.92 18.78 -22.34
CA GLU A 469 -26.61 19.27 -21.92
C GLU A 469 -26.71 20.62 -21.17
N VAL A 470 -27.60 21.52 -21.62
CA VAL A 470 -27.91 22.77 -20.89
C VAL A 470 -28.59 22.47 -19.56
N GLU A 471 -29.56 21.54 -19.51
CA GLU A 471 -30.27 21.21 -18.28
C GLU A 471 -29.34 20.66 -17.19
N VAL A 472 -28.37 19.81 -17.56
CA VAL A 472 -27.38 19.29 -16.60
C VAL A 472 -26.39 20.39 -16.21
N LEU A 473 -25.67 20.99 -17.17
CA LEU A 473 -24.57 21.91 -16.85
C LEU A 473 -25.01 23.27 -16.29
N SER A 474 -26.30 23.63 -16.42
CA SER A 474 -26.87 24.80 -15.72
C SER A 474 -27.17 24.56 -14.25
N LYS A 475 -27.39 23.31 -13.84
CA LYS A 475 -27.78 22.93 -12.47
C LYS A 475 -26.63 22.34 -11.67
N PHE A 476 -25.70 21.64 -12.32
CA PHE A 476 -24.66 20.85 -11.67
C PHE A 476 -23.26 21.43 -11.93
N ARG A 477 -22.45 21.49 -10.87
CA ARG A 477 -21.06 21.97 -10.88
C ARG A 477 -20.21 21.00 -10.08
N HIS A 478 -19.07 20.59 -10.64
CA HIS A 478 -18.08 19.69 -10.01
C HIS A 478 -16.72 19.94 -10.70
N PRO A 479 -15.56 19.82 -10.02
CA PRO A 479 -14.26 20.14 -10.61
C PRO A 479 -13.94 19.42 -11.92
N ASN A 480 -14.43 18.19 -12.08
CA ASN A 480 -14.22 17.33 -13.24
C ASN A 480 -15.42 17.30 -14.20
N LEU A 481 -16.32 18.30 -14.13
CA LEU A 481 -17.28 18.61 -15.18
C LEU A 481 -16.86 19.89 -15.92
N ILE A 482 -17.21 19.98 -17.21
CA ILE A 482 -16.95 21.19 -18.00
C ILE A 482 -17.86 22.34 -17.57
N THR A 483 -17.32 23.54 -17.46
CA THR A 483 -18.07 24.76 -17.17
C THR A 483 -18.81 25.24 -18.40
N LEU A 484 -20.14 25.19 -18.36
CA LEU A 484 -20.99 25.98 -19.25
C LEU A 484 -20.95 27.45 -18.79
N ILE A 485 -20.49 28.33 -19.68
CA ILE A 485 -20.45 29.79 -19.53
C ILE A 485 -21.77 30.39 -20.05
N GLY A 486 -22.28 29.84 -21.16
CA GLY A 486 -23.51 30.32 -21.75
C GLY A 486 -23.97 29.53 -22.97
N VAL A 487 -25.05 30.03 -23.58
CA VAL A 487 -25.72 29.41 -24.74
C VAL A 487 -26.12 30.46 -25.75
N CYS A 488 -26.20 30.09 -27.03
CA CYS A 488 -26.82 30.88 -28.08
C CYS A 488 -27.91 30.03 -28.75
N PRO A 489 -29.18 30.11 -28.30
CA PRO A 489 -30.26 29.26 -28.80
C PRO A 489 -30.59 29.48 -30.28
N GLU A 490 -30.30 30.67 -30.81
CA GLU A 490 -30.51 31.03 -32.22
C GLU A 490 -29.74 30.11 -33.20
N GLU A 491 -28.62 29.54 -32.77
CA GLU A 491 -27.74 28.69 -33.59
C GLU A 491 -27.30 27.43 -32.82
N PHE A 492 -28.12 27.00 -31.84
CA PHE A 492 -27.89 25.81 -30.99
C PHE A 492 -26.47 25.67 -30.44
N ALA A 493 -25.83 26.80 -30.10
CA ALA A 493 -24.44 26.83 -29.70
C ALA A 493 -24.27 26.82 -28.17
N LEU A 494 -23.33 26.01 -27.69
CA LEU A 494 -22.94 25.88 -26.29
C LEU A 494 -21.55 26.49 -26.09
N ILE A 495 -21.41 27.34 -25.07
CA ILE A 495 -20.19 28.11 -24.81
C ILE A 495 -19.60 27.61 -23.48
N TYR A 496 -18.40 27.06 -23.55
CA TYR A 496 -17.68 26.48 -22.41
C TYR A 496 -16.37 27.20 -22.12
N GLU A 497 -15.78 26.90 -20.95
CA GLU A 497 -14.37 27.16 -20.67
C GLU A 497 -13.47 26.57 -21.76
N TYR A 498 -12.43 27.31 -22.19
CA TYR A 498 -11.46 26.81 -23.16
C TYR A 498 -10.39 25.96 -22.47
N LEU A 499 -10.25 24.71 -22.92
CA LEU A 499 -9.35 23.72 -22.33
C LEU A 499 -8.18 23.43 -23.30
N PRO A 500 -6.96 23.93 -23.01
CA PRO A 500 -5.89 24.05 -24.01
C PRO A 500 -5.25 22.73 -24.41
N ASN A 501 -5.38 21.67 -23.61
CA ASN A 501 -4.84 20.34 -23.94
C ASN A 501 -5.84 19.46 -24.73
N GLY A 502 -6.99 19.99 -25.15
CA GLY A 502 -7.95 19.30 -26.01
C GLY A 502 -8.61 18.09 -25.36
N CYS A 503 -9.04 17.11 -26.16
CA CYS A 503 -9.72 15.91 -25.69
C CYS A 503 -8.77 14.71 -25.48
N LEU A 504 -9.17 13.80 -24.60
CA LEU A 504 -8.39 12.64 -24.19
C LEU A 504 -8.02 11.72 -25.36
N ARG A 505 -8.94 11.51 -26.31
CA ARG A 505 -8.66 10.71 -27.52
C ARG A 505 -7.45 11.24 -28.29
N ASP A 506 -7.44 12.54 -28.58
CA ASP A 506 -6.40 13.18 -29.39
C ASP A 506 -5.07 13.24 -28.64
N ARG A 507 -5.11 13.28 -27.30
CA ARG A 507 -3.92 13.21 -26.45
C ARG A 507 -3.37 11.79 -26.28
N LEU A 508 -4.21 10.76 -26.27
CA LEU A 508 -3.77 9.35 -26.31
C LEU A 508 -3.15 9.00 -27.68
N SER A 509 -3.70 9.52 -28.79
CA SER A 509 -3.12 9.34 -30.12
C SER A 509 -1.90 10.24 -30.41
N CYS A 510 -1.44 11.04 -29.43
CA CYS A 510 -0.34 12.00 -29.57
C CYS A 510 -0.49 12.92 -30.79
N ARG A 511 -1.73 13.34 -31.08
CA ARG A 511 -2.09 14.20 -32.21
C ARG A 511 -1.21 15.47 -32.20
N ASP A 512 -0.88 15.96 -33.40
CA ASP A 512 -0.04 17.13 -33.62
C ASP A 512 1.36 17.05 -32.96
N ASN A 513 1.87 15.83 -32.78
CA ASN A 513 3.12 15.50 -32.09
C ASN A 513 3.15 15.95 -30.61
N THR A 514 1.98 16.01 -29.96
CA THR A 514 1.90 16.26 -28.52
C THR A 514 2.55 15.11 -27.73
N PRO A 515 3.25 15.39 -26.61
CA PRO A 515 3.96 14.35 -25.86
C PRO A 515 2.97 13.32 -25.27
N PRO A 516 3.35 12.04 -25.12
CA PRO A 516 2.51 11.03 -24.47
C PRO A 516 2.08 11.44 -23.06
N LEU A 517 0.87 11.03 -22.66
CA LEU A 517 0.42 11.16 -21.28
C LEU A 517 1.13 10.11 -20.41
N SER A 518 1.79 10.55 -19.33
CA SER A 518 2.41 9.66 -18.34
C SER A 518 1.37 8.74 -17.68
N TRP A 519 1.78 7.55 -17.23
CA TRP A 519 0.87 6.63 -16.55
C TRP A 519 0.23 7.26 -15.30
N GLN A 520 0.97 8.10 -14.57
CA GLN A 520 0.47 8.86 -13.42
C GLN A 520 -0.68 9.79 -13.81
N THR A 521 -0.53 10.54 -14.91
CA THR A 521 -1.58 11.40 -15.47
C THR A 521 -2.81 10.57 -15.86
N ARG A 522 -2.60 9.39 -16.47
CA ARG A 522 -3.70 8.49 -16.87
C ARG A 522 -4.47 7.93 -15.68
N ILE A 523 -3.80 7.57 -14.59
CA ILE A 523 -4.45 7.18 -13.32
C ILE A 523 -5.20 8.35 -12.68
N CYS A 524 -4.67 9.58 -12.75
CA CYS A 524 -5.40 10.76 -12.29
C CYS A 524 -6.70 10.95 -13.07
N ILE A 525 -6.65 10.91 -14.41
CA ILE A 525 -7.82 11.02 -15.29
C ILE A 525 -8.87 9.95 -14.97
N ALA A 526 -8.48 8.67 -14.83
CA ALA A 526 -9.40 7.61 -14.42
C ALA A 526 -10.07 7.88 -13.06
N THR A 527 -9.31 8.41 -12.09
CA THR A 527 -9.82 8.74 -10.75
C THR A 527 -10.79 9.92 -10.79
N GLU A 528 -10.44 10.98 -11.51
CA GLU A 528 -11.23 12.20 -11.69
C GLU A 528 -12.57 11.92 -12.38
N LEU A 529 -12.57 11.10 -13.43
CA LEU A 529 -13.79 10.63 -14.09
C LEU A 529 -14.66 9.78 -13.16
N CYS A 530 -14.06 8.90 -12.36
CA CYS A 530 -14.79 8.16 -11.33
C CYS A 530 -15.46 9.10 -10.32
N SER A 531 -14.79 10.19 -9.91
CA SER A 531 -15.39 11.22 -9.04
C SER A 531 -16.59 11.91 -9.70
N ALA A 532 -16.49 12.29 -10.97
CA ALA A 532 -17.59 12.90 -11.72
C ALA A 532 -18.80 11.96 -11.86
N LEU A 533 -18.56 10.68 -12.17
CA LEU A 533 -19.64 9.68 -12.28
C LEU A 533 -20.32 9.41 -10.94
N ILE A 534 -19.56 9.28 -9.84
CA ILE A 534 -20.13 9.15 -8.49
C ILE A 534 -21.05 10.34 -8.16
N PHE A 535 -20.63 11.56 -8.48
CA PHE A 535 -21.42 12.78 -8.25
C PHE A 535 -22.72 12.80 -9.07
N LEU A 536 -22.66 12.45 -10.36
CA LEU A 536 -23.82 12.37 -11.24
C LEU A 536 -24.80 11.26 -10.80
N HIS A 537 -24.29 10.07 -10.48
CA HIS A 537 -25.09 8.90 -10.09
C HIS A 537 -25.69 9.01 -8.69
N SER A 538 -25.10 9.80 -7.79
CA SER A 538 -25.63 10.07 -6.45
C SER A 538 -26.61 11.24 -6.37
N SER A 539 -26.89 11.91 -7.49
CA SER A 539 -27.83 13.04 -7.55
C SER A 539 -29.27 12.63 -7.22
N ASN A 540 -30.00 13.52 -6.54
CA ASN A 540 -31.35 13.29 -5.98
C ASN A 540 -32.30 14.39 -6.50
N PRO A 541 -33.55 14.10 -6.90
CA PRO A 541 -34.30 12.84 -6.73
C PRO A 541 -34.03 11.75 -7.78
N HIS A 542 -33.29 12.05 -8.84
CA HIS A 542 -32.97 11.10 -9.91
C HIS A 542 -31.47 11.12 -10.22
N SER A 543 -30.88 9.93 -10.27
CA SER A 543 -29.51 9.71 -10.74
C SER A 543 -29.36 10.21 -12.18
N ILE A 544 -28.32 11.00 -12.45
CA ILE A 544 -28.04 11.52 -13.78
C ILE A 544 -27.13 10.54 -14.50
N VAL A 545 -27.61 9.91 -15.56
CA VAL A 545 -26.78 9.05 -16.42
C VAL A 545 -26.19 9.92 -17.54
N HIS A 546 -24.89 9.78 -17.81
CA HIS A 546 -24.19 10.60 -18.80
C HIS A 546 -24.58 10.21 -20.24
N GLY A 547 -24.65 8.91 -20.51
CA GLY A 547 -25.19 8.34 -21.75
C GLY A 547 -24.29 8.40 -22.99
N ASP A 548 -23.36 9.36 -23.09
CA ASP A 548 -22.37 9.42 -24.18
C ASP A 548 -20.92 9.49 -23.63
N LEU A 549 -20.58 8.60 -22.69
CA LEU A 549 -19.26 8.61 -22.05
C LEU A 549 -18.19 8.01 -23.00
N LYS A 550 -17.27 8.85 -23.50
CA LYS A 550 -16.21 8.47 -24.43
C LYS A 550 -14.99 9.40 -24.36
N ALA A 551 -13.84 8.98 -24.89
CA ALA A 551 -12.59 9.72 -24.84
C ALA A 551 -12.60 11.07 -25.60
N GLU A 552 -13.54 11.27 -26.52
CA GLU A 552 -13.80 12.57 -27.18
C GLU A 552 -14.44 13.60 -26.25
N ASN A 553 -15.26 13.13 -25.32
CA ASN A 553 -16.07 13.96 -24.44
C ASN A 553 -15.35 14.32 -23.13
N ILE A 554 -14.09 13.87 -22.98
CA ILE A 554 -13.22 14.10 -21.82
C ILE A 554 -12.12 15.07 -22.25
N PHE A 555 -12.08 16.24 -21.62
CA PHE A 555 -11.19 17.34 -21.99
C PHE A 555 -10.13 17.54 -20.90
N LEU A 556 -8.97 18.05 -21.29
CA LEU A 556 -7.85 18.29 -20.36
C LEU A 556 -7.54 19.79 -20.26
N ASP A 557 -7.51 20.30 -19.03
CA ASP A 557 -7.07 21.67 -18.75
C ASP A 557 -5.54 21.83 -18.88
N ALA A 558 -5.01 23.02 -18.56
CA ALA A 558 -3.57 23.29 -18.62
C ALA A 558 -2.72 22.37 -17.71
N GLY A 559 -3.29 21.91 -16.58
CA GLY A 559 -2.66 20.99 -15.63
C GLY A 559 -2.91 19.51 -15.93
N PHE A 560 -3.53 19.17 -17.07
CA PHE A 560 -4.03 17.83 -17.38
C PHE A 560 -5.02 17.27 -16.35
N VAL A 561 -5.80 18.13 -15.70
CA VAL A 561 -7.00 17.73 -14.96
C VAL A 561 -8.12 17.50 -15.97
N SER A 562 -8.85 16.39 -15.82
CA SER A 562 -9.92 16.00 -16.71
C SER A 562 -11.26 16.67 -16.38
N LYS A 563 -11.99 17.06 -17.43
CA LYS A 563 -13.33 17.66 -17.39
C LYS A 563 -14.24 16.95 -18.38
N LEU A 564 -15.34 16.41 -17.87
CA LEU A 564 -16.34 15.67 -18.65
C LEU A 564 -17.39 16.62 -19.24
N SER A 565 -17.78 16.36 -20.49
CA SER A 565 -18.70 17.15 -21.32
C SER A 565 -19.55 16.23 -22.19
N GLY A 566 -20.47 16.76 -23.01
CA GLY A 566 -21.16 15.93 -24.00
C GLY A 566 -22.24 15.04 -23.40
N PHE A 567 -22.99 15.57 -22.46
CA PHE A 567 -24.21 14.95 -21.94
C PHE A 567 -25.23 14.78 -23.08
N GLY A 568 -25.78 13.59 -23.24
CA GLY A 568 -26.71 13.30 -24.33
C GLY A 568 -27.22 11.86 -24.28
N ILE A 569 -28.34 11.64 -23.60
CA ILE A 569 -28.98 10.34 -23.42
C ILE A 569 -29.62 9.87 -24.74
N SER A 570 -30.19 10.81 -25.50
CA SER A 570 -30.96 10.55 -26.72
C SER A 570 -30.21 9.80 -27.84
N ASN A 571 -28.87 9.84 -27.85
CA ASN A 571 -28.05 9.15 -28.86
C ASN A 571 -27.51 7.77 -28.44
N HIS A 572 -27.74 7.33 -27.19
CA HIS A 572 -27.15 6.07 -26.72
C HIS A 572 -27.85 4.85 -27.38
N PRO A 573 -27.11 3.88 -27.97
CA PRO A 573 -27.72 2.74 -28.68
C PRO A 573 -28.64 1.86 -27.83
N GLU A 574 -28.40 1.79 -26.52
CA GLU A 574 -29.25 1.09 -25.56
C GLU A 574 -30.55 1.87 -25.32
N PHE A 575 -30.48 3.20 -25.16
CA PHE A 575 -31.66 4.07 -25.02
C PHE A 575 -32.61 3.93 -26.20
N LEU A 576 -32.05 3.93 -27.41
CA LEU A 576 -32.78 3.81 -28.67
C LEU A 576 -33.45 2.43 -28.86
N GLN A 577 -33.08 1.42 -28.06
CA GLN A 577 -33.65 0.07 -28.10
C GLN A 577 -34.59 -0.23 -26.92
N THR A 578 -34.25 0.22 -25.71
CA THR A 578 -34.99 -0.12 -24.46
C THR A 578 -35.87 1.01 -23.94
N GLY A 579 -35.55 2.27 -24.25
CA GLY A 579 -36.14 3.46 -23.64
C GLY A 579 -35.66 3.76 -22.21
N GLU A 580 -34.73 2.97 -21.67
CA GLU A 580 -34.20 3.10 -20.31
C GLU A 580 -32.67 3.13 -20.31
N LEU A 581 -32.06 4.17 -19.71
CA LEU A 581 -30.64 4.16 -19.34
C LEU A 581 -30.48 3.89 -17.85
N SER A 582 -29.39 3.22 -17.50
CA SER A 582 -29.00 2.99 -16.12
C SER A 582 -27.56 3.45 -15.88
N PRO A 583 -27.17 3.80 -14.65
CA PRO A 583 -25.78 4.08 -14.27
C PRO A 583 -24.77 3.02 -14.76
N ASN A 584 -25.20 1.77 -14.93
CA ASN A 584 -24.36 0.68 -15.40
C ASN A 584 -23.88 0.84 -16.87
N SER A 585 -24.55 1.63 -17.72
CA SER A 585 -24.08 1.91 -19.08
C SER A 585 -22.86 2.85 -19.07
N ASP A 586 -22.87 3.83 -18.15
CA ASP A 586 -21.71 4.69 -17.91
C ASP A 586 -20.55 3.88 -17.30
N ILE A 587 -20.82 2.95 -16.38
CA ILE A 587 -19.78 2.08 -15.78
C ILE A 587 -19.10 1.23 -16.86
N TYR A 588 -19.85 0.62 -17.79
CA TYR A 588 -19.29 -0.10 -18.93
C TYR A 588 -18.40 0.80 -19.79
N SER A 589 -18.89 1.98 -20.15
CA SER A 589 -18.16 2.94 -20.97
C SER A 589 -16.89 3.48 -20.28
N PHE A 590 -16.94 3.62 -18.94
CA PHE A 590 -15.80 3.97 -18.10
C PHE A 590 -14.75 2.85 -18.07
N GLY A 591 -15.17 1.58 -18.03
CA GLY A 591 -14.29 0.42 -18.19
C GLY A 591 -13.50 0.48 -19.49
N ILE A 592 -14.18 0.74 -20.61
CA ILE A 592 -13.55 0.93 -21.92
C ILE A 592 -12.52 2.09 -21.89
N ILE A 593 -12.84 3.22 -21.26
CA ILE A 593 -11.89 4.34 -21.13
C ILE A 593 -10.66 3.95 -20.31
N ILE A 594 -10.80 3.17 -19.23
CA ILE A 594 -9.63 2.65 -18.49
C ILE A 594 -8.77 1.75 -19.38
N LEU A 595 -9.38 0.86 -20.19
CA LEU A 595 -8.64 0.04 -21.15
C LEU A 595 -7.89 0.91 -22.19
N GLN A 596 -8.49 1.99 -22.68
CA GLN A 596 -7.82 2.94 -23.58
C GLN A 596 -6.68 3.70 -22.88
N LEU A 597 -6.83 4.06 -21.60
CA LEU A 597 -5.78 4.70 -20.80
C LEU A 597 -4.58 3.76 -20.59
N LEU A 598 -4.80 2.49 -20.25
CA LEU A 598 -3.74 1.50 -20.07
C LEU A 598 -2.96 1.21 -21.36
N THR A 599 -3.66 1.15 -22.50
CA THR A 599 -3.10 0.64 -23.77
C THR A 599 -2.72 1.72 -24.78
N GLY A 600 -3.21 2.95 -24.63
CA GLY A 600 -3.07 4.02 -25.63
C GLY A 600 -3.86 3.78 -26.92
N ARG A 601 -4.61 2.66 -27.02
CA ARG A 601 -5.28 2.22 -28.25
C ARG A 601 -6.70 2.80 -28.38
N PRO A 602 -7.24 2.92 -29.61
CA PRO A 602 -8.67 3.20 -29.82
C PRO A 602 -9.53 2.00 -29.40
N ARG A 603 -10.80 2.25 -29.02
CA ARG A 603 -11.77 1.28 -28.47
C ARG A 603 -11.84 -0.11 -29.14
N ALA A 604 -11.53 -0.24 -30.44
CA ALA A 604 -11.64 -1.50 -31.16
C ALA A 604 -10.70 -2.58 -30.60
N ASN A 605 -11.22 -3.81 -30.45
CA ASN A 605 -10.54 -5.05 -30.05
C ASN A 605 -9.94 -5.11 -28.62
N ILE A 606 -9.71 -4.00 -27.92
CA ILE A 606 -9.02 -4.02 -26.60
C ILE A 606 -9.75 -4.92 -25.57
N GLU A 607 -11.08 -4.89 -25.55
CA GLU A 607 -11.92 -5.69 -24.64
C GLU A 607 -11.79 -7.21 -24.87
N ALA A 608 -11.46 -7.63 -26.10
CA ALA A 608 -11.25 -9.04 -26.44
C ALA A 608 -9.79 -9.49 -26.25
N GLU A 609 -8.82 -8.62 -26.52
CA GLU A 609 -7.38 -8.93 -26.36
C GLU A 609 -6.93 -8.94 -24.88
N MET A 610 -7.51 -8.07 -24.04
CA MET A 610 -7.07 -7.89 -22.65
C MET A 610 -7.23 -9.14 -21.76
N PRO A 611 -8.35 -9.91 -21.80
CA PRO A 611 -8.48 -11.15 -21.03
C PRO A 611 -7.43 -12.19 -21.40
N GLU A 612 -7.21 -12.42 -22.70
CA GLU A 612 -6.23 -13.41 -23.19
C GLU A 612 -4.81 -13.08 -22.73
N MET A 613 -4.42 -11.79 -22.76
CA MET A 613 -3.10 -11.34 -22.32
C MET A 613 -2.91 -11.42 -20.79
N LEU A 614 -3.98 -11.24 -20.01
CA LEU A 614 -3.94 -11.42 -18.55
C LEU A 614 -3.81 -12.90 -18.16
N ASP A 615 -4.48 -13.80 -18.86
CA ASP A 615 -4.41 -15.25 -18.66
C ASP A 615 -3.05 -15.83 -19.08
N MET A 616 -2.44 -15.29 -20.15
CA MET A 616 -1.08 -15.64 -20.59
C MET A 616 0.04 -14.98 -19.76
N GLY A 617 -0.29 -14.03 -18.86
CA GLY A 617 0.68 -13.30 -18.04
C GLY A 617 1.41 -12.14 -18.74
N ASN A 618 1.15 -11.90 -20.03
CA ASN A 618 1.90 -10.99 -20.90
C ASN A 618 1.31 -9.56 -20.97
N LEU A 619 0.75 -9.05 -19.87
CA LEU A 619 0.12 -7.71 -19.84
C LEU A 619 1.06 -6.59 -20.32
N ASN A 620 2.37 -6.71 -20.10
CA ASN A 620 3.37 -5.72 -20.56
C ASN A 620 3.35 -5.45 -22.07
N ASP A 621 2.99 -6.43 -22.89
CA ASP A 621 2.93 -6.27 -24.35
C ASP A 621 1.72 -5.45 -24.82
N LEU A 622 0.73 -5.28 -23.94
CA LEU A 622 -0.51 -4.55 -24.18
C LEU A 622 -0.51 -3.16 -23.52
N LEU A 623 0.29 -2.95 -22.48
CA LEU A 623 0.47 -1.64 -21.84
C LEU A 623 1.19 -0.65 -22.76
N ASP A 624 0.78 0.61 -22.68
CA ASP A 624 1.39 1.68 -23.47
C ASP A 624 2.76 2.07 -22.90
N SER A 625 3.83 1.54 -23.51
CA SER A 625 5.21 1.86 -23.16
C SER A 625 5.56 3.34 -23.35
N SER A 626 4.80 4.11 -24.15
CA SER A 626 5.00 5.56 -24.27
C SER A 626 4.57 6.34 -23.03
N ALA A 627 3.77 5.73 -22.14
CA ALA A 627 3.36 6.31 -20.86
C ALA A 627 4.45 6.24 -19.77
N GLY A 628 5.60 5.63 -20.07
CA GLY A 628 6.69 5.36 -19.12
C GLY A 628 6.54 4.01 -18.40
N ASP A 629 7.34 3.82 -17.36
CA ASP A 629 7.43 2.56 -16.62
C ASP A 629 6.16 2.31 -15.78
N TRP A 630 5.21 1.56 -16.34
CA TRP A 630 4.00 1.15 -15.62
C TRP A 630 4.34 0.28 -14.42
N PRO A 631 3.83 0.60 -13.21
CA PRO A 631 3.97 -0.28 -12.06
C PRO A 631 3.06 -1.51 -12.25
N PHE A 632 3.67 -2.63 -12.65
CA PHE A 632 2.98 -3.82 -13.20
C PHE A 632 1.83 -4.35 -12.33
N VAL A 633 2.01 -4.43 -11.01
CA VAL A 633 1.00 -4.95 -10.08
C VAL A 633 -0.25 -4.06 -10.09
N GLN A 634 -0.05 -2.74 -10.06
CA GLN A 634 -1.09 -1.72 -10.11
C GLN A 634 -1.75 -1.68 -11.48
N ALA A 635 -0.97 -1.76 -12.57
CA ALA A 635 -1.51 -1.84 -13.93
C ALA A 635 -2.40 -3.07 -14.11
N LYS A 636 -2.00 -4.24 -13.59
CA LYS A 636 -2.79 -5.47 -13.59
C LYS A 636 -4.08 -5.34 -12.75
N GLN A 637 -4.02 -4.70 -11.58
CA GLN A 637 -5.21 -4.40 -10.76
C GLN A 637 -6.20 -3.51 -11.51
N VAL A 638 -5.72 -2.45 -12.17
CA VAL A 638 -6.55 -1.53 -12.96
C VAL A 638 -7.13 -2.22 -14.20
N ALA A 639 -6.38 -3.12 -14.85
CA ALA A 639 -6.87 -3.92 -15.99
C ALA A 639 -8.02 -4.86 -15.59
N HIS A 640 -7.88 -5.61 -14.48
CA HIS A 640 -8.96 -6.45 -13.96
C HIS A 640 -10.19 -5.63 -13.54
N LEU A 641 -10.00 -4.45 -12.96
CA LEU A 641 -11.08 -3.53 -12.62
C LEU A 641 -11.84 -3.06 -13.87
N ALA A 642 -11.10 -2.70 -14.92
CA ALA A 642 -11.66 -2.27 -16.21
C ALA A 642 -12.49 -3.38 -16.87
N LEU A 643 -11.98 -4.62 -16.90
CA LEU A 643 -12.73 -5.77 -17.43
C LEU A 643 -14.02 -6.05 -16.66
N ARG A 644 -14.02 -5.91 -15.32
CA ARG A 644 -15.25 -6.02 -14.52
C ARG A 644 -16.25 -4.90 -14.82
N CYS A 645 -15.78 -3.68 -15.10
CA CYS A 645 -16.65 -2.61 -15.57
C CYS A 645 -17.27 -2.96 -16.93
N CYS A 646 -16.51 -3.61 -17.82
CA CYS A 646 -16.95 -4.09 -19.12
C CYS A 646 -17.80 -5.39 -19.10
N ASP A 647 -18.25 -5.89 -17.95
CA ASP A 647 -19.04 -7.14 -17.92
C ASP A 647 -20.32 -7.02 -18.76
N SER A 648 -20.66 -8.08 -19.50
CA SER A 648 -21.85 -8.13 -20.34
C SER A 648 -23.15 -8.12 -19.52
N ASP A 649 -23.13 -8.63 -18.29
CA ASP A 649 -24.23 -8.50 -17.34
C ASP A 649 -24.06 -7.22 -16.48
N PRO A 650 -24.97 -6.24 -16.56
CA PRO A 650 -24.93 -5.04 -15.72
C PRO A 650 -24.87 -5.32 -14.21
N SER A 651 -25.31 -6.50 -13.76
CA SER A 651 -25.36 -6.91 -12.35
C SER A 651 -23.99 -7.33 -11.80
N ASN A 652 -23.05 -7.70 -12.66
CA ASN A 652 -21.68 -8.08 -12.29
C ASN A 652 -20.72 -6.88 -12.22
N ARG A 653 -21.13 -5.75 -12.82
CA ARG A 653 -20.34 -4.52 -12.88
C ARG A 653 -20.14 -3.95 -11.45
N PRO A 654 -18.93 -3.46 -11.12
CA PRO A 654 -18.58 -3.03 -9.77
C PRO A 654 -19.25 -1.71 -9.38
N ASP A 655 -19.59 -1.56 -8.10
CA ASP A 655 -20.05 -0.28 -7.57
C ASP A 655 -18.92 0.77 -7.57
N LEU A 656 -19.24 1.99 -8.03
CA LEU A 656 -18.25 3.04 -8.21
C LEU A 656 -17.60 3.47 -6.88
N VAL A 657 -18.35 3.52 -5.77
CA VAL A 657 -17.85 4.05 -4.50
C VAL A 657 -17.08 3.00 -3.68
N SER A 658 -17.66 1.81 -3.53
CA SER A 658 -17.13 0.76 -2.65
C SER A 658 -16.08 -0.12 -3.31
N GLU A 659 -16.10 -0.25 -4.63
CA GLU A 659 -15.15 -1.09 -5.38
C GLU A 659 -14.19 -0.27 -6.23
N VAL A 660 -14.69 0.53 -7.18
CA VAL A 660 -13.84 1.23 -8.17
C VAL A 660 -12.99 2.32 -7.53
N TRP A 661 -13.61 3.25 -6.81
CA TRP A 661 -12.95 4.35 -6.13
C TRP A 661 -11.97 3.88 -5.05
N ARG A 662 -12.29 2.77 -4.37
CA ARG A 662 -11.41 2.12 -3.39
C ARG A 662 -10.09 1.63 -3.99
N VAL A 663 -10.07 1.27 -5.28
CA VAL A 663 -8.84 0.91 -6.00
C VAL A 663 -8.15 2.15 -6.58
N LEU A 664 -8.88 3.06 -7.24
CA LEU A 664 -8.26 4.20 -7.93
C LEU A 664 -7.70 5.28 -6.98
N LYS A 665 -8.39 5.59 -5.87
CA LYS A 665 -7.97 6.67 -4.95
C LYS A 665 -6.58 6.43 -4.32
N PRO A 666 -6.25 5.24 -3.77
CA PRO A 666 -4.90 4.95 -3.25
C PRO A 666 -3.83 5.01 -4.35
N LEU A 667 -4.14 4.53 -5.55
CA LEU A 667 -3.22 4.59 -6.68
C LEU A 667 -2.86 6.04 -7.04
N ARG A 668 -3.86 6.93 -7.15
CA ARG A 668 -3.62 8.37 -7.34
C ARG A 668 -2.75 8.98 -6.22
N ALA A 669 -2.95 8.60 -4.96
CA ALA A 669 -2.12 9.09 -3.85
C ALA A 669 -0.65 8.62 -3.98
N SER A 670 -0.41 7.40 -4.45
CA SER A 670 0.94 6.90 -4.74
C SER A 670 1.62 7.51 -5.97
N CYS A 671 0.88 8.23 -6.84
CA CYS A 671 1.44 8.83 -8.06
C CYS A 671 2.34 10.05 -7.82
N GLY A 672 2.54 10.48 -6.56
CA GLY A 672 3.56 11.45 -6.19
C GLY A 672 3.46 12.80 -6.90
N ARG A 673 2.24 13.27 -7.20
CA ARG A 673 1.99 14.47 -8.01
C ARG A 673 2.22 15.77 -7.22
N ALA A 674 3.43 15.95 -6.71
CA ALA A 674 4.01 17.27 -6.54
C ALA A 674 4.40 17.79 -7.93
N SER A 675 4.18 19.08 -8.18
CA SER A 675 4.33 19.70 -9.49
C SER A 675 5.76 19.63 -10.03
N SER A 676 5.95 18.83 -11.09
CA SER A 676 7.08 18.96 -12.01
C SER A 676 6.58 18.62 -13.42
N SER A 677 6.69 19.48 -14.43
CA SER A 677 7.73 20.49 -14.64
C SER A 677 7.22 21.89 -14.98
N PHE A 678 7.55 22.89 -14.17
CA PHE A 678 8.15 24.16 -14.63
C PHE A 678 8.88 24.79 -13.44
N ARG A 679 10.21 24.96 -13.55
CA ARG A 679 10.97 25.79 -12.62
C ARG A 679 11.02 27.20 -13.17
N MET A 680 10.20 28.11 -12.65
CA MET A 680 10.59 29.49 -12.32
C MET A 680 9.63 30.04 -11.27
N ASP A 681 10.24 30.68 -10.27
CA ASP A 681 9.70 31.52 -9.20
C ASP A 681 8.65 30.94 -8.23
N SER A 682 8.77 31.44 -7.00
CA SER A 682 8.17 30.96 -5.76
C SER A 682 7.06 31.87 -5.26
N GLU A 683 6.27 31.39 -4.28
CA GLU A 683 5.32 32.14 -3.43
C GLU A 683 3.82 32.21 -3.86
N GLU A 684 3.26 31.18 -4.52
CA GLU A 684 1.80 31.06 -4.75
C GLU A 684 1.20 29.66 -4.48
N ASP A 685 1.23 29.19 -3.23
CA ASP A 685 0.43 28.01 -2.77
C ASP A 685 -0.46 28.35 -1.55
N SER A 686 -0.77 29.63 -1.36
CA SER A 686 -1.73 30.11 -0.35
C SER A 686 -2.60 31.28 -0.84
N GLN A 687 -2.51 31.64 -2.13
CA GLN A 687 -3.33 32.69 -2.70
C GLN A 687 -4.71 32.15 -3.13
N PRO A 688 -5.81 32.89 -2.90
CA PRO A 688 -7.10 32.57 -3.47
C PRO A 688 -7.04 32.58 -5.01
N PRO A 689 -7.76 31.66 -5.69
CA PRO A 689 -7.91 31.72 -7.15
C PRO A 689 -8.32 33.12 -7.62
N THR A 690 -7.68 33.63 -8.66
CA THR A 690 -7.82 35.06 -9.07
C THR A 690 -9.23 35.48 -9.42
N TYR A 691 -10.11 34.54 -9.79
CA TYR A 691 -11.54 34.80 -10.04
C TYR A 691 -12.40 34.90 -8.76
N PHE A 692 -11.84 34.62 -7.58
CA PHE A 692 -12.43 34.96 -6.28
C PHE A 692 -12.11 36.39 -5.83
N ILE A 693 -11.10 37.03 -6.44
CA ILE A 693 -10.65 38.38 -6.09
C ILE A 693 -11.52 39.44 -6.76
N CYS A 694 -12.03 40.39 -5.96
CA CYS A 694 -12.73 41.56 -6.44
C CYS A 694 -11.78 42.44 -7.26
N PRO A 695 -12.10 42.81 -8.50
CA PRO A 695 -11.19 43.65 -9.28
C PRO A 695 -11.05 45.10 -8.77
N ILE A 696 -12.01 45.61 -7.98
CA ILE A 696 -11.92 46.95 -7.36
C ILE A 696 -11.13 46.90 -6.05
N LEU A 697 -11.46 45.97 -5.16
CA LEU A 697 -10.86 45.91 -3.81
C LEU A 697 -9.54 45.13 -3.77
N GLN A 698 -9.28 44.27 -4.76
CA GLN A 698 -8.17 43.30 -4.79
C GLN A 698 -8.18 42.31 -3.60
N GLU A 699 -9.36 42.06 -3.04
CA GLU A 699 -9.62 41.12 -1.93
C GLU A 699 -10.65 40.06 -2.31
N VAL A 700 -10.72 38.94 -1.57
CA VAL A 700 -11.70 37.86 -1.79
C VAL A 700 -13.13 38.35 -1.60
N MET A 701 -13.98 38.19 -2.63
CA MET A 701 -15.37 38.66 -2.61
C MET A 701 -16.24 37.93 -1.57
N GLN A 702 -16.92 38.68 -0.72
CA GLN A 702 -17.84 38.19 0.31
C GLN A 702 -19.32 38.22 -0.13
N ASP A 703 -19.71 39.21 -0.95
CA ASP A 703 -21.00 39.28 -1.64
C ASP A 703 -20.82 39.63 -3.13
N PRO A 704 -20.26 38.71 -3.94
CA PRO A 704 -20.01 38.97 -5.36
C PRO A 704 -21.30 39.28 -6.14
N VAL A 705 -21.29 40.37 -6.92
CA VAL A 705 -22.35 40.80 -7.85
C VAL A 705 -21.79 41.02 -9.26
N VAL A 706 -22.57 40.70 -10.27
CA VAL A 706 -22.26 40.93 -11.68
C VAL A 706 -22.81 42.28 -12.12
N ALA A 707 -21.99 43.09 -12.79
CA ALA A 707 -22.43 44.32 -13.45
C ALA A 707 -22.90 44.03 -14.89
N ALA A 708 -23.45 45.04 -15.58
CA ALA A 708 -23.91 44.90 -16.97
C ALA A 708 -22.81 44.49 -17.99
N ASP A 709 -21.55 44.75 -17.67
CA ASP A 709 -20.38 44.32 -18.43
C ASP A 709 -20.04 42.82 -18.28
N GLY A 710 -20.75 42.10 -17.40
CA GLY A 710 -20.53 40.68 -17.11
C GLY A 710 -19.38 40.38 -16.15
N TYR A 711 -18.64 41.40 -15.68
CA TYR A 711 -17.62 41.23 -14.65
C TYR A 711 -18.27 41.13 -13.27
N THR A 712 -17.67 40.31 -12.40
CA THR A 712 -18.10 40.16 -11.01
C THR A 712 -17.21 40.99 -10.09
N TYR A 713 -17.84 41.68 -9.16
CA TYR A 713 -17.24 42.62 -8.23
C TYR A 713 -17.83 42.41 -6.83
N GLU A 714 -17.17 42.93 -5.79
CA GLU A 714 -17.79 43.02 -4.46
C GLU A 714 -18.93 44.06 -4.49
N ALA A 715 -20.05 43.74 -3.85
CA ALA A 715 -21.30 44.49 -4.02
C ALA A 715 -21.27 45.89 -3.42
N GLU A 716 -20.52 46.11 -2.34
CA GLU A 716 -20.32 47.47 -1.80
C GLU A 716 -19.38 48.30 -2.67
N ALA A 717 -18.31 47.70 -3.20
CA ALA A 717 -17.32 48.39 -4.02
C ALA A 717 -17.91 48.89 -5.35
N LEU A 718 -18.68 48.03 -6.03
CA LEU A 718 -19.35 48.40 -7.27
C LEU A 718 -20.51 49.39 -7.06
N ARG A 719 -21.26 49.27 -5.95
CA ARG A 719 -22.28 50.27 -5.60
C ARG A 719 -21.63 51.63 -5.33
N GLY A 720 -20.55 51.69 -4.55
CA GLY A 720 -19.82 52.93 -4.29
C GLY A 720 -19.26 53.58 -5.57
N TRP A 721 -18.79 52.77 -6.53
CA TRP A 721 -18.36 53.26 -7.84
C TRP A 721 -19.51 53.93 -8.63
N LEU A 722 -20.67 53.26 -8.73
CA LEU A 722 -21.85 53.77 -9.43
C LEU A 722 -22.47 55.00 -8.72
N GLU A 723 -22.57 54.96 -7.39
CA GLU A 723 -23.06 56.06 -6.55
C GLU A 723 -22.13 57.28 -6.57
N GLY A 724 -20.83 57.07 -6.83
CA GLY A 724 -19.84 58.13 -7.10
C GLY A 724 -20.07 58.89 -8.42
N GLY A 725 -21.06 58.51 -9.22
CA GLY A 725 -21.41 59.15 -10.49
C GLY A 725 -20.67 58.59 -11.71
N HIS A 726 -20.01 57.45 -11.58
CA HIS A 726 -19.43 56.72 -12.71
C HIS A 726 -20.48 55.83 -13.37
N ASP A 727 -20.64 55.94 -14.68
CA ASP A 727 -21.46 55.05 -15.52
C ASP A 727 -20.60 54.09 -16.35
N THR A 728 -19.33 53.89 -15.98
CA THR A 728 -18.36 53.02 -16.66
C THR A 728 -18.01 51.79 -15.85
N SER A 729 -17.60 50.73 -16.54
CA SER A 729 -17.05 49.49 -16.00
C SER A 729 -15.75 49.77 -15.23
N PRO A 730 -15.65 49.40 -13.95
CA PRO A 730 -14.38 49.53 -13.21
C PRO A 730 -13.23 48.73 -13.83
N MET A 731 -13.52 47.62 -14.51
CA MET A 731 -12.49 46.77 -15.14
C MET A 731 -12.02 47.25 -16.52
N THR A 732 -12.92 47.79 -17.34
CA THR A 732 -12.63 48.11 -18.75
C THR A 732 -12.68 49.61 -19.05
N ASN A 733 -13.19 50.42 -18.13
CA ASN A 733 -13.51 51.83 -18.28
C ASN A 733 -14.44 52.16 -19.47
N LEU A 734 -15.18 51.16 -19.96
CA LEU A 734 -16.22 51.29 -20.99
C LEU A 734 -17.57 51.57 -20.34
N GLN A 735 -18.46 52.32 -21.00
CA GLN A 735 -19.77 52.67 -20.46
C GLN A 735 -20.64 51.42 -20.23
N LEU A 736 -21.29 51.32 -19.07
CA LEU A 736 -22.17 50.23 -18.69
C LEU A 736 -23.53 50.38 -19.38
N PRO A 737 -24.08 49.32 -20.01
CA PRO A 737 -25.41 49.38 -20.63
C PRO A 737 -26.56 49.70 -19.67
N HIS A 738 -26.41 49.34 -18.39
CA HIS A 738 -27.34 49.64 -17.29
C HIS A 738 -26.61 49.51 -15.95
N ASN A 739 -27.20 50.04 -14.87
CA ASN A 739 -26.63 50.01 -13.53
C ASN A 739 -27.17 48.87 -12.65
N ASP A 740 -28.03 48.00 -13.19
CA ASP A 740 -28.58 46.86 -12.44
C ASP A 740 -27.47 45.87 -12.02
N LEU A 741 -27.50 45.47 -10.75
CA LEU A 741 -26.51 44.57 -10.14
C LEU A 741 -27.14 43.20 -9.84
N LEU A 742 -26.54 42.13 -10.37
CA LEU A 742 -27.06 40.76 -10.23
C LEU A 742 -26.24 39.95 -9.23
N PRO A 743 -26.80 39.46 -8.10
CA PRO A 743 -26.05 38.67 -7.12
C PRO A 743 -25.47 37.36 -7.69
N ASN A 744 -24.15 37.22 -7.69
CA ASN A 744 -23.43 36.03 -8.14
C ASN A 744 -23.33 35.00 -7.00
N ARG A 745 -24.49 34.43 -6.64
CA ARG A 745 -24.60 33.47 -5.52
C ARG A 745 -23.73 32.23 -5.71
N SER A 746 -23.45 31.81 -6.95
CA SER A 746 -22.58 30.67 -7.23
C SER A 746 -21.13 30.95 -6.87
N LEU A 747 -20.59 32.12 -7.26
CA LEU A 747 -19.25 32.52 -6.87
C LEU A 747 -19.15 32.68 -5.35
N ARG A 748 -20.20 33.23 -4.71
CA ARG A 748 -20.30 33.35 -3.26
C ARG A 748 -20.20 31.99 -2.56
N SER A 749 -20.94 30.98 -3.02
CA SER A 749 -20.86 29.61 -2.47
C SER A 749 -19.49 28.97 -2.70
N ALA A 750 -18.90 29.12 -3.88
CA ALA A 750 -17.57 28.58 -4.19
C ALA A 750 -16.46 29.19 -3.32
N ILE A 751 -16.53 30.50 -3.06
CA ILE A 751 -15.63 31.19 -2.12
C ILE A 751 -15.84 30.67 -0.70
N GLN A 752 -17.09 30.49 -0.26
CA GLN A 752 -17.39 29.98 1.08
C GLN A 752 -16.95 28.51 1.29
N GLU A 753 -16.98 27.69 0.24
CA GLU A 753 -16.47 26.31 0.26
C GLU A 753 -14.93 26.30 0.33
N TRP A 754 -14.26 27.13 -0.48
CA TRP A 754 -12.80 27.32 -0.42
C TRP A 754 -12.32 27.83 0.94
N LEU A 755 -13.03 28.79 1.56
CA LEU A 755 -12.72 29.30 2.90
C LEU A 755 -12.87 28.23 4.02
N GLN A 756 -13.66 27.17 3.79
CA GLN A 756 -13.82 26.06 4.74
C GLN A 756 -12.76 24.97 4.55
N HIS A 757 -12.17 24.88 3.36
CA HIS A 757 -11.12 23.93 2.99
C HIS A 757 -9.97 24.62 2.24
N PRO A 758 -9.23 25.54 2.89
CA PRO A 758 -7.97 26.03 2.35
C PRO A 758 -7.01 24.85 2.15
N SER A 759 -6.32 24.86 1.00
CA SER A 759 -5.47 23.76 0.49
C SER A 759 -4.27 23.45 1.40
#